data_AF-A0A7Y5VBH7-F1
#
_entry.id   AF-A0A7Y5VBH7-F1
#
_cell.length_a   1.000
_cell.length_b   1.000
_cell.length_c   1.000
_cell.angle_alpha   90.00
_cell.angle_beta   90.00
_cell.angle_gamma   90.00
#
_symmetry.space_group_name_H-M   'P 1'
#
loop_
_entity.id
_entity.type
_entity.pdbx_description
1 polymer ?
#
loop_
_entity_poly.entity_id
_entity_poly.type
_entity_poly.pdbx_seq_one_letter_code
_entity_poly.pdbx_strand_id
1 'polypeptide(L)'
;TAVATDVTGVSLGGGPLFRDDTRWTLEGANETYWYRRGSRHRFRTQLWGRADGAAMSGIANRFGTYGFSSIADLSAGQPSSFSRTLAQPDRSGRVWNAAAAFAHTFVPSRFFSVIYGARLESDGFLDSPPWDAALASALGMRTGAAPSRVHVSPRAGFTWTYNRDKENGNGGMWSNTGRFNRTPVGTFRGGIGEFRDLLRPDILADASVSGGTLLLSCIGSAVPAANWSQFAADPTTIPTQCAGGGGVLAERAPAVTLISPEYDVPHSWRASLDWSTDVGKVLLKAGVLGSYDLAQPGTVDANFAAVPRFALDPRSEGGRTMWVSPNAVDSASGAVSPAESRRASQYSQVGVRTSDLRGYGGQFTTTIQPDIFKWRIPFYTALTYTLQSSRRQYRGFDGAAFDDPRRREWAPNANDARHVFLVSGGVEVPKTGTLTLFSRIQSGLPFTPIVQGDVNGDGRWGDRAFIPAPGSGDAAVDAQLSSLLRSGSSTARACVAQYLGRIADRNGCRGPWTQSLNMQFSPRTPERWARRVTASIYMENVLGGLDQLLHGNDLRGWGSQDRPDPVLLVPRGFDATSRRFRYDVNPRFADTRPGRTLYRSPFRISLDFSIDLAVPYPVQQLRRALEPVRGPNRTWQRRGADSLAAFYLSRTSSIYKAILEQSDSLFLTRGQIENLQRADSAFSSQVRALYVPLGEYLATRGEPGKAELDSAEATEKAYWKLFWLQPEIADTLVTGTQKELFPLLKALTGVPKDSREHSRFMFMHPVVLSDRPAPVVKPKGTNVQMNTSP
;
A
#
# COMPACT_ATOMS: atom_id res chain seq x y z
N THR A 1 -15.32 37.97 -26.34
CA THR A 1 -14.37 37.13 -25.59
C THR A 1 -13.95 37.89 -24.34
N ALA A 2 -14.71 37.78 -23.25
CA ALA A 2 -14.29 38.35 -21.97
C ALA A 2 -13.15 37.49 -21.44
N VAL A 3 -11.96 38.07 -21.34
CA VAL A 3 -10.83 37.45 -20.64
C VAL A 3 -11.30 37.27 -19.20
N ALA A 4 -11.50 36.03 -18.76
CA ALA A 4 -11.69 35.73 -17.36
C ALA A 4 -10.41 36.20 -16.65
N THR A 5 -10.49 37.31 -15.93
CA THR A 5 -9.45 37.76 -15.02
C THR A 5 -9.30 36.67 -13.96
N ASP A 6 -8.22 35.88 -14.03
CA ASP A 6 -7.92 34.88 -13.02
C ASP A 6 -7.75 35.58 -11.67
N VAL A 7 -8.62 35.23 -10.71
CA VAL A 7 -8.53 35.62 -9.31
C VAL A 7 -7.38 34.83 -8.69
N THR A 8 -6.15 35.30 -8.90
CA THR A 8 -4.95 34.63 -8.43
C THR A 8 -4.17 35.54 -7.50
N GLY A 9 -4.17 35.18 -6.21
CA GLY A 9 -3.18 35.72 -5.29
C GLY A 9 -1.79 35.26 -5.73
N VAL A 10 -0.81 36.16 -5.61
CA VAL A 10 0.58 35.89 -6.01
C VAL A 10 1.45 35.85 -4.76
N SER A 11 2.29 34.83 -4.64
CA SER A 11 3.32 34.77 -3.60
C SER A 11 4.70 34.85 -4.23
N LEU A 12 5.55 35.75 -3.73
CA LEU A 12 6.95 35.89 -4.17
C LEU A 12 7.91 35.79 -3.00
N GLY A 13 9.10 35.27 -3.28
CA GLY A 13 10.11 34.97 -2.28
C GLY A 13 10.05 33.51 -1.84
N GLY A 14 10.38 33.28 -0.58
CA GLY A 14 10.69 31.97 -0.04
C GLY A 14 12.15 31.60 -0.27
N GLY A 15 12.64 30.64 0.52
CA GLY A 15 13.95 30.05 0.33
C GLY A 15 13.82 28.56 0.02
N PRO A 16 14.76 27.98 -0.75
CA PRO A 16 14.83 26.52 -0.88
C PRO A 16 14.87 25.90 0.52
N LEU A 17 14.05 24.87 0.73
CA LEU A 17 14.14 24.06 1.94
C LEU A 17 15.41 23.20 1.83
N PHE A 18 16.54 23.71 2.31
CA PHE A 18 17.69 22.88 2.63
C PHE A 18 17.37 22.19 3.96
N ARG A 19 16.98 20.92 3.88
CA ARG A 19 16.68 20.07 5.03
C ARG A 19 17.57 18.85 4.96
N ASP A 20 18.32 18.63 6.02
CA ASP A 20 18.95 17.33 6.26
C ASP A 20 18.00 16.52 7.15
N ASP A 21 17.73 15.29 6.75
CA ASP A 21 16.93 14.33 7.51
C ASP A 21 17.74 13.04 7.65
N THR A 22 18.09 12.71 8.89
CA THR A 22 18.79 11.47 9.22
C THR A 22 17.87 10.60 10.06
N ARG A 23 17.72 9.34 9.64
CA ARG A 23 16.86 8.37 10.31
C ARG A 23 17.61 7.07 10.51
N TRP A 24 17.40 6.42 11.64
CA TRP A 24 17.91 5.09 11.91
C TRP A 24 16.84 4.23 12.58
N THR A 25 16.97 2.93 12.37
CA THR A 25 16.11 1.90 12.96
C THR A 25 16.99 0.76 13.44
N LEU A 26 16.76 0.29 14.66
CA LEU A 26 17.28 -0.96 15.19
C LEU A 26 16.08 -1.85 15.55
N GLU A 27 16.04 -3.07 15.02
CA GLU A 27 14.92 -3.99 15.24
C GLU A 27 15.42 -5.41 15.54
N GLY A 28 14.76 -6.07 16.49
CA GLY A 28 15.02 -7.46 16.87
C GLY A 28 13.71 -8.20 17.12
N ALA A 29 13.62 -9.44 16.63
CA ALA A 29 12.44 -10.26 16.78
C ALA A 29 12.81 -11.72 17.05
N ASN A 30 12.01 -12.38 17.89
CA ASN A 30 12.01 -13.82 18.04
C ASN A 30 10.58 -14.34 17.89
N GLU A 31 10.46 -15.46 17.18
CA GLU A 31 9.21 -16.19 17.08
C GLU A 31 9.47 -17.66 17.40
N THR A 32 8.64 -18.21 18.28
CA THR A 32 8.69 -19.63 18.65
C THR A 32 7.32 -20.25 18.43
N TYR A 33 7.29 -21.43 17.81
CA TYR A 33 6.08 -22.22 17.64
C TYR A 33 6.30 -23.64 18.14
N TRP A 34 5.26 -24.22 18.73
CA TRP A 34 5.29 -25.62 19.15
C TRP A 34 3.93 -26.26 18.99
N TYR A 35 3.93 -27.59 18.89
CA TYR A 35 2.74 -28.40 18.76
C TYR A 35 2.48 -29.16 20.06
N ARG A 36 1.21 -29.26 20.47
CA ARG A 36 0.80 -30.09 21.60
C ARG A 36 -0.25 -31.08 21.10
N ARG A 37 -0.08 -32.37 21.36
CA ARG A 37 -1.01 -33.43 20.91
C ARG A 37 -1.18 -33.46 19.38
N GLY A 38 -0.07 -33.53 18.65
CA GLY A 38 -0.06 -33.57 17.18
C GLY A 38 -0.34 -32.21 16.52
N SER A 39 -0.81 -32.21 15.28
CA SER A 39 -1.03 -30.99 14.48
C SER A 39 -2.28 -30.19 14.85
N ARG A 40 -3.09 -30.67 15.81
CA ARG A 40 -4.37 -30.04 16.19
C ARG A 40 -4.22 -28.80 17.06
N HIS A 41 -3.18 -28.75 17.90
CA HIS A 41 -2.89 -27.58 18.72
C HIS A 41 -1.50 -27.07 18.38
N ARG A 42 -1.45 -25.85 17.85
CA ARG A 42 -0.21 -25.13 17.61
C ARG A 42 -0.24 -23.87 18.43
N PHE A 43 0.78 -23.67 19.23
CA PHE A 43 0.99 -22.43 19.97
C PHE A 43 2.09 -21.62 19.30
N ARG A 44 1.98 -20.30 19.42
CA ARG A 44 2.94 -19.33 18.90
C ARG A 44 3.19 -18.27 19.95
N THR A 45 4.45 -18.01 20.23
CA THR A 45 4.90 -16.85 20.99
C THR A 45 5.76 -15.97 20.12
N GLN A 46 5.69 -14.66 20.36
CA GLN A 46 6.52 -13.66 19.69
C GLN A 46 7.05 -12.69 20.72
N LEU A 47 8.33 -12.37 20.63
CA LEU A 47 8.95 -11.21 21.28
C LEU A 47 9.51 -10.31 20.19
N TRP A 48 9.24 -9.02 20.30
CA TRP A 48 9.64 -8.03 19.30
C TRP A 48 10.01 -6.72 19.98
N GLY A 49 11.09 -6.10 19.51
CA GLY A 49 11.55 -4.80 19.98
C GLY A 49 12.14 -3.99 18.84
N ARG A 50 11.87 -2.70 18.84
CA ARG A 50 12.34 -1.75 17.84
C ARG A 50 12.64 -0.41 18.48
N ALA A 51 13.75 0.20 18.10
CA ALA A 51 14.08 1.58 18.41
C ALA A 51 14.25 2.37 17.11
N ASP A 52 13.71 3.58 17.09
CA ASP A 52 13.79 4.49 15.95
C ASP A 52 14.30 5.85 16.41
N GLY A 53 15.13 6.48 15.59
CA GLY A 53 15.56 7.85 15.79
C GLY A 53 15.47 8.66 14.51
N ALA A 54 15.11 9.93 14.66
CA ALA A 54 15.11 10.92 13.59
C ALA A 54 15.76 12.21 14.08
N ALA A 55 16.60 12.82 13.24
CA ALA A 55 17.13 14.15 13.45
C ALA A 55 16.99 14.95 12.15
N MET A 56 16.45 16.16 12.28
CA MET A 56 16.06 17.02 11.18
C MET A 56 16.58 18.43 11.43
N SER A 57 17.41 18.92 10.53
CA SER A 57 17.94 20.29 10.55
C SER A 57 17.49 21.06 9.31
N GLY A 58 17.62 22.37 9.34
CA GLY A 58 17.27 23.26 8.23
C GLY A 58 16.08 24.17 8.53
N ILE A 59 15.96 25.23 7.73
CA ILE A 59 15.02 26.33 7.95
C ILE A 59 14.18 26.59 6.70
N ALA A 60 12.86 26.45 6.83
CA ALA A 60 11.92 26.77 5.76
C ALA A 60 11.64 28.28 5.73
N ASN A 61 11.39 28.87 4.56
CA ASN A 61 11.01 30.28 4.42
C ASN A 61 12.00 31.27 5.12
N ARG A 62 13.30 30.96 5.09
CA ARG A 62 14.36 31.79 5.69
C ARG A 62 14.44 33.20 5.09
N PHE A 63 14.14 33.33 3.79
CA PHE A 63 14.19 34.59 3.04
C PHE A 63 12.84 35.33 3.00
N GLY A 64 11.81 34.81 3.67
CA GLY A 64 10.50 35.43 3.74
C GLY A 64 9.70 35.34 2.45
N THR A 65 8.38 35.40 2.57
CA THR A 65 7.43 35.29 1.47
C THR A 65 6.46 36.46 1.55
N TYR A 66 6.34 37.20 0.46
CA TYR A 66 5.36 38.26 0.26
C TYR A 66 4.13 37.69 -0.44
N GLY A 67 2.94 37.97 0.11
CA GLY A 67 1.66 37.67 -0.53
C GLY A 67 1.02 38.93 -1.09
N PHE A 68 0.47 38.82 -2.30
CA PHE A 68 -0.25 39.87 -3.01
C PHE A 68 -1.66 39.36 -3.32
N SER A 69 -2.67 40.20 -3.10
CA SER A 69 -4.07 39.85 -3.36
C SER A 69 -4.40 39.79 -4.86
N SER A 70 -3.57 40.39 -5.72
CA SER A 70 -3.70 40.32 -7.17
C SER A 70 -2.39 40.61 -7.91
N ILE A 71 -2.39 40.33 -9.22
CA ILE A 71 -1.30 40.72 -10.13
C ILE A 71 -1.16 42.25 -10.20
N ALA A 72 -2.26 43.00 -10.07
CA ALA A 72 -2.22 44.47 -10.04
C ALA A 72 -1.47 44.96 -8.80
N ASP A 73 -1.77 44.39 -7.63
CA ASP A 73 -1.07 44.69 -6.37
C ASP A 73 0.41 44.34 -6.46
N LEU A 74 0.74 43.23 -7.11
CA LEU A 74 2.13 42.88 -7.41
C LEU A 74 2.80 43.92 -8.30
N SER A 75 2.15 44.35 -9.39
CA SER A 75 2.71 45.37 -10.29
C SER A 75 2.88 46.73 -9.62
N ALA A 76 2.04 47.05 -8.65
CA ALA A 76 2.10 48.26 -7.84
C ALA A 76 3.02 48.14 -6.62
N GLY A 77 3.60 46.96 -6.36
CA GLY A 77 4.45 46.72 -5.20
C GLY A 77 3.73 46.80 -3.85
N GLN A 78 2.44 46.44 -3.80
CA GLN A 78 1.57 46.53 -2.62
C GLN A 78 1.25 45.13 -2.04
N PRO A 79 2.13 44.54 -1.24
CA PRO A 79 1.86 43.24 -0.62
C PRO A 79 0.80 43.36 0.49
N SER A 80 -0.10 42.37 0.57
CA SER A 80 -1.09 42.24 1.65
C SER A 80 -0.58 41.46 2.86
N SER A 81 0.47 40.67 2.68
CA SER A 81 1.11 39.92 3.77
C SER A 81 2.61 39.72 3.55
N PHE A 82 3.34 39.56 4.65
CA PHE A 82 4.71 39.10 4.66
C PHE A 82 4.92 38.11 5.81
N SER A 83 5.50 36.94 5.51
CA SER A 83 5.83 35.94 6.54
C SER A 83 7.27 35.47 6.40
N ARG A 84 7.95 35.21 7.53
CA ARG A 84 9.33 34.73 7.54
C ARG A 84 9.63 33.86 8.75
N THR A 85 10.42 32.82 8.56
CA THR A 85 11.03 32.07 9.67
C THR A 85 12.37 32.69 10.01
N LEU A 86 12.50 33.25 11.22
CA LEU A 86 13.72 33.93 11.68
C LEU A 86 14.70 32.95 12.32
N ALA A 87 14.18 31.97 13.07
CA ALA A 87 14.97 30.90 13.67
C ALA A 87 14.16 29.61 13.70
N GLN A 88 14.79 28.50 13.32
CA GLN A 88 14.22 27.16 13.43
C GLN A 88 15.32 26.23 13.94
N PRO A 89 15.32 25.91 15.24
CA PRO A 89 16.33 25.02 15.81
C PRO A 89 16.23 23.60 15.25
N ASP A 90 17.32 22.86 15.36
CA ASP A 90 17.38 21.46 14.98
C ASP A 90 16.45 20.62 15.87
N ARG A 91 15.81 19.63 15.25
CA ARG A 91 14.78 18.79 15.87
C ARG A 91 15.24 17.36 15.90
N SER A 92 15.12 16.70 17.03
CA SER A 92 15.45 15.28 17.12
C SER A 92 14.53 14.53 18.07
N GLY A 93 14.26 13.27 17.74
CA GLY A 93 13.38 12.42 18.52
C GLY A 93 13.83 10.98 18.45
N ARG A 94 13.74 10.28 19.56
CA ARG A 94 14.06 8.86 19.68
C ARG A 94 12.95 8.15 20.44
N VAL A 95 12.52 7.00 19.94
CA VAL A 95 11.42 6.19 20.49
C VAL A 95 11.81 4.73 20.53
N TRP A 96 11.12 3.99 21.38
CA TRP A 96 11.17 2.54 21.43
C TRP A 96 9.75 1.97 21.40
N ASN A 97 9.61 0.81 20.77
CA ASN A 97 8.39 0.02 20.71
C ASN A 97 8.76 -1.43 21.03
N ALA A 98 7.98 -2.10 21.88
CA ALA A 98 8.17 -3.48 22.25
C ALA A 98 6.83 -4.23 22.28
N ALA A 99 6.86 -5.53 21.99
CA ALA A 99 5.68 -6.36 22.07
C ALA A 99 6.01 -7.82 22.44
N ALA A 100 5.11 -8.41 23.21
CA ALA A 100 5.04 -9.84 23.46
C ALA A 100 3.68 -10.36 23.00
N ALA A 101 3.62 -11.46 22.26
CA ALA A 101 2.36 -12.06 21.83
C ALA A 101 2.29 -13.54 22.19
N PHE A 102 1.09 -14.01 22.49
CA PHE A 102 0.77 -15.42 22.62
C PHE A 102 -0.48 -15.73 21.79
N ALA A 103 -0.42 -16.77 20.98
CA ALA A 103 -1.53 -17.24 20.18
C ALA A 103 -1.64 -18.77 20.19
N HIS A 104 -2.88 -19.25 20.16
CA HIS A 104 -3.21 -20.66 20.01
C HIS A 104 -4.02 -20.85 18.73
N THR A 105 -3.50 -21.67 17.83
CA THR A 105 -4.23 -22.20 16.67
C THR A 105 -4.75 -23.58 17.00
N PHE A 106 -6.07 -23.71 17.03
CA PHE A 106 -6.78 -24.95 17.23
C PHE A 106 -7.41 -25.41 15.92
N VAL A 107 -7.05 -26.63 15.49
CA VAL A 107 -7.50 -27.26 14.24
C VAL A 107 -8.22 -28.57 14.59
N PRO A 108 -9.49 -28.51 15.02
CA PRO A 108 -10.26 -29.71 15.37
C PRO A 108 -10.50 -30.64 14.17
N SER A 109 -10.49 -30.11 12.94
CA SER A 109 -10.60 -30.88 11.71
C SER A 109 -9.87 -30.21 10.55
N ARG A 110 -9.68 -30.90 9.42
CA ARG A 110 -9.14 -30.29 8.19
C ARG A 110 -10.04 -29.21 7.56
N PHE A 111 -11.26 -29.05 8.07
CA PHE A 111 -12.28 -28.14 7.53
C PHE A 111 -12.56 -26.95 8.45
N PHE A 112 -12.04 -26.96 9.68
CA PHE A 112 -12.27 -25.88 10.63
C PHE A 112 -11.02 -25.63 11.45
N SER A 113 -10.63 -24.36 11.50
CA SER A 113 -9.53 -23.88 12.34
C SER A 113 -9.91 -22.56 12.99
N VAL A 114 -9.45 -22.37 14.21
CA VAL A 114 -9.59 -21.11 14.96
C VAL A 114 -8.22 -20.71 15.45
N ILE A 115 -7.90 -19.43 15.37
CA ILE A 115 -6.74 -18.82 16.01
C ILE A 115 -7.23 -17.75 16.97
N TYR A 116 -6.70 -17.73 18.18
CA TYR A 116 -6.96 -16.66 19.13
C TYR A 116 -5.73 -16.38 19.98
N GLY A 117 -5.62 -15.16 20.47
CA GLY A 117 -4.47 -14.73 21.24
C GLY A 117 -4.56 -13.26 21.63
N ALA A 118 -3.52 -12.79 22.28
CA ALA A 118 -3.38 -11.39 22.62
C ALA A 118 -1.92 -10.96 22.43
N ARG A 119 -1.73 -9.68 22.17
CA ARG A 119 -0.44 -9.03 22.10
C ARG A 119 -0.38 -7.95 23.18
N LEU A 120 0.60 -8.06 24.08
CA LEU A 120 0.97 -7.00 25.01
C LEU A 120 1.98 -6.11 24.29
N GLU A 121 1.66 -4.83 24.17
CA GLU A 121 2.45 -3.84 23.44
C GLU A 121 2.82 -2.71 24.40
N SER A 122 4.03 -2.19 24.26
CA SER A 122 4.49 -1.05 25.03
C SER A 122 5.38 -0.16 24.18
N ASP A 123 5.27 1.14 24.39
CA ASP A 123 6.06 2.13 23.68
C ASP A 123 6.34 3.33 24.57
N GLY A 124 7.36 4.08 24.17
CA GLY A 124 7.74 5.31 24.83
C GLY A 124 8.87 6.03 24.10
N PHE A 125 9.22 7.19 24.65
CA PHE A 125 10.32 7.99 24.16
C PHE A 125 11.62 7.62 24.89
N LEU A 126 12.76 7.75 24.20
CA LEU A 126 14.09 7.60 24.81
C LEU A 126 14.60 8.92 25.40
N ASP A 127 13.98 10.04 25.04
CA ASP A 127 14.26 11.38 25.54
C ASP A 127 12.94 12.08 25.93
N SER A 128 13.05 13.22 26.61
CA SER A 128 11.93 14.12 26.87
C SER A 128 12.21 15.51 26.31
N PRO A 129 11.18 16.24 25.84
CA PRO A 129 11.35 17.65 25.50
C PRO A 129 11.88 18.45 26.69
N PRO A 130 12.65 19.54 26.46
CA PRO A 130 13.08 20.41 27.54
C PRO A 130 11.88 21.06 28.24
N TRP A 131 11.99 21.29 29.55
CA TRP A 131 11.02 22.07 30.30
C TRP A 131 11.16 23.56 29.96
N ASP A 132 10.06 24.19 29.58
CA ASP A 132 9.97 25.63 29.33
C ASP A 132 9.14 26.30 30.44
N ALA A 133 9.85 26.93 31.39
CA ALA A 133 9.24 27.60 32.54
C ALA A 133 8.49 28.88 32.15
N ALA A 134 8.97 29.60 31.12
CA ALA A 134 8.32 30.83 30.66
C ALA A 134 6.97 30.50 30.00
N LEU A 135 6.93 29.43 29.19
CA LEU A 135 5.69 28.96 28.58
C LEU A 135 4.71 28.42 29.62
N ALA A 136 5.22 27.64 30.58
CA ALA A 136 4.40 27.13 31.68
C ALA A 136 3.78 28.25 32.51
N SER A 137 4.54 29.31 32.83
CA SER A 137 4.03 30.49 33.53
C SER A 137 3.05 31.29 32.69
N ALA A 138 3.28 31.39 31.38
CA ALA A 138 2.44 32.17 30.47
C ALA A 138 1.06 31.54 30.23
N LEU A 139 0.98 30.21 30.11
CA LEU A 139 -0.22 29.50 29.68
C LEU A 139 -0.78 28.51 30.71
N GLY A 140 -0.09 28.28 31.84
CA GLY A 140 -0.49 27.30 32.84
C GLY A 140 -0.39 25.85 32.35
N MET A 141 0.47 25.59 31.36
CA MET A 141 0.58 24.29 30.68
C MET A 141 1.80 23.50 31.15
N ARG A 142 1.66 22.17 31.25
CA ARG A 142 2.79 21.28 31.48
C ARG A 142 3.60 21.11 30.19
N THR A 143 4.87 21.48 30.22
CA THR A 143 5.84 21.26 29.14
C THR A 143 6.69 20.01 29.44
N GLY A 144 7.53 19.57 28.50
CA GLY A 144 8.44 18.43 28.72
C GLY A 144 7.79 17.04 28.78
N ALA A 145 6.54 16.88 28.33
CA ALA A 145 5.85 15.60 28.39
C ALA A 145 6.39 14.59 27.35
N ALA A 146 6.63 13.36 27.81
CA ALA A 146 7.04 12.21 27.00
C ALA A 146 6.36 10.93 27.53
N PRO A 147 5.06 10.72 27.25
CA PRO A 147 4.31 9.61 27.81
C PRO A 147 4.78 8.26 27.28
N SER A 148 4.75 7.24 28.14
CA SER A 148 4.84 5.83 27.76
C SER A 148 3.50 5.13 27.96
N ARG A 149 3.27 4.06 27.21
CA ARG A 149 2.01 3.31 27.20
C ARG A 149 2.26 1.82 27.21
N VAL A 150 1.33 1.10 27.83
CA VAL A 150 1.22 -0.35 27.78
C VAL A 150 -0.21 -0.68 27.38
N HIS A 151 -0.38 -1.60 26.43
CA HIS A 151 -1.65 -1.91 25.81
C HIS A 151 -1.78 -3.41 25.56
N VAL A 152 -2.98 -3.96 25.71
CA VAL A 152 -3.28 -5.36 25.37
C VAL A 152 -4.23 -5.39 24.19
N SER A 153 -3.79 -6.01 23.10
CA SER A 153 -4.51 -6.07 21.83
C SER A 153 -4.98 -7.51 21.55
N PRO A 154 -6.21 -7.90 21.95
CA PRO A 154 -6.74 -9.25 21.73
C PRO A 154 -7.15 -9.47 20.26
N ARG A 155 -7.02 -10.70 19.78
CA ARG A 155 -7.36 -11.09 18.41
C ARG A 155 -7.91 -12.50 18.34
N ALA A 156 -8.95 -12.71 17.54
CA ALA A 156 -9.49 -14.01 17.23
C ALA A 156 -9.89 -14.09 15.76
N GLY A 157 -9.75 -15.27 15.16
CA GLY A 157 -10.16 -15.52 13.79
C GLY A 157 -10.43 -17.00 13.56
N PHE A 158 -11.17 -17.30 12.51
CA PHE A 158 -11.52 -18.65 12.12
C PHE A 158 -11.41 -18.84 10.61
N THR A 159 -11.32 -20.10 10.20
CA THR A 159 -11.48 -20.52 8.82
C THR A 159 -12.32 -21.79 8.83
N TRP A 160 -13.41 -21.76 8.06
CA TRP A 160 -14.32 -22.87 7.87
C TRP A 160 -14.47 -23.17 6.38
N THR A 161 -14.16 -24.40 5.98
CA THR A 161 -14.29 -24.89 4.60
C THR A 161 -15.46 -25.87 4.54
N TYR A 162 -16.58 -25.46 3.93
CA TYR A 162 -17.76 -26.31 3.77
C TYR A 162 -17.71 -27.15 2.48
N ASN A 163 -16.96 -26.72 1.46
CA ASN A 163 -16.72 -27.58 0.29
C ASN A 163 -15.70 -28.68 0.66
N ARG A 164 -16.18 -29.93 0.67
CA ARG A 164 -15.42 -31.12 1.09
C ARG A 164 -14.80 -31.90 -0.07
N ASP A 165 -14.83 -31.37 -1.29
CA ASP A 165 -14.25 -32.01 -2.46
C ASP A 165 -12.76 -32.30 -2.24
N LYS A 166 -12.32 -33.51 -2.60
CA LYS A 166 -10.93 -33.97 -2.40
C LYS A 166 -9.91 -33.12 -3.17
N GLU A 167 -10.34 -32.49 -4.27
CA GLU A 167 -9.51 -31.62 -5.10
C GLU A 167 -9.54 -30.14 -4.68
N ASN A 168 -10.35 -29.78 -3.68
CA ASN A 168 -10.52 -28.39 -3.25
C ASN A 168 -9.20 -27.82 -2.71
N GLY A 169 -8.74 -26.71 -3.29
CA GLY A 169 -7.51 -26.04 -2.88
C GLY A 169 -6.22 -26.79 -3.24
N ASN A 170 -6.29 -27.82 -4.08
CA ASN A 170 -5.12 -28.57 -4.54
C ASN A 170 -4.86 -28.32 -6.03
N GLY A 171 -3.59 -28.10 -6.38
CA GLY A 171 -3.13 -27.89 -7.76
C GLY A 171 -2.66 -26.47 -8.06
N GLY A 172 -1.87 -26.36 -9.11
CA GLY A 172 -1.43 -25.09 -9.67
C GLY A 172 -1.33 -25.21 -11.18
N MET A 173 -1.54 -24.09 -11.86
CA MET A 173 -1.37 -23.95 -13.30
C MET A 173 -0.28 -22.94 -13.57
N TRP A 174 0.63 -23.31 -14.46
CA TRP A 174 1.70 -22.45 -14.95
C TRP A 174 1.44 -22.17 -16.41
N SER A 175 1.41 -20.89 -16.77
CA SER A 175 1.27 -20.43 -18.15
C SER A 175 2.20 -19.24 -18.38
N ASN A 176 2.33 -18.81 -19.62
CA ASN A 176 3.04 -17.57 -19.94
C ASN A 176 2.34 -16.32 -19.38
N THR A 177 1.06 -16.44 -18.96
CA THR A 177 0.29 -15.39 -18.29
C THR A 177 0.51 -15.34 -16.77
N GLY A 178 1.15 -16.34 -16.18
CA GLY A 178 1.53 -16.34 -14.77
C GLY A 178 1.44 -17.69 -14.06
N ARG A 179 1.67 -17.67 -12.74
CA ARG A 179 1.50 -18.81 -11.85
C ARG A 179 0.18 -18.67 -11.10
N PHE A 180 -0.74 -19.61 -11.31
CA PHE A 180 -2.03 -19.64 -10.64
C PHE A 180 -2.09 -20.82 -9.68
N ASN A 181 -2.37 -20.57 -8.41
CA ASN A 181 -2.58 -21.63 -7.42
C ASN A 181 -4.08 -21.80 -7.18
N ARG A 182 -4.56 -23.05 -7.13
CA ARG A 182 -5.96 -23.34 -6.83
C ARG A 182 -6.22 -22.97 -5.37
N THR A 183 -6.99 -21.91 -5.14
CA THR A 183 -7.34 -21.49 -3.79
C THR A 183 -8.52 -22.32 -3.29
N PRO A 184 -8.58 -22.70 -2.01
CA PRO A 184 -9.77 -23.33 -1.45
C PRO A 184 -11.03 -22.50 -1.72
N VAL A 185 -12.06 -23.17 -2.23
CA VAL A 185 -13.41 -22.65 -2.47
C VAL A 185 -14.37 -23.21 -1.43
N GLY A 186 -15.56 -22.61 -1.32
CA GLY A 186 -16.51 -22.92 -0.28
C GLY A 186 -15.94 -22.68 1.11
N THR A 187 -15.33 -21.50 1.31
CA THR A 187 -14.70 -21.14 2.58
C THR A 187 -15.28 -19.86 3.15
N PHE A 188 -15.46 -19.86 4.46
CA PHE A 188 -15.64 -18.65 5.28
C PHE A 188 -14.36 -18.42 6.08
N ARG A 189 -13.88 -17.18 6.08
CA ARG A 189 -12.78 -16.72 6.92
C ARG A 189 -13.21 -15.46 7.60
N GLY A 190 -13.02 -15.37 8.90
CA GLY A 190 -13.40 -14.17 9.61
C GLY A 190 -12.57 -13.98 10.85
N GLY A 191 -12.63 -12.79 11.41
CA GLY A 191 -11.93 -12.49 12.64
C GLY A 191 -12.24 -11.10 13.13
N ILE A 192 -11.92 -10.89 14.40
CA ILE A 192 -11.98 -9.60 15.06
C ILE A 192 -10.73 -9.44 15.92
N GLY A 193 -10.19 -8.25 15.95
CA GLY A 193 -9.11 -7.95 16.86
C GLY A 193 -8.76 -6.48 16.90
N GLU A 194 -7.95 -6.16 17.88
CA GLU A 194 -7.41 -4.83 18.05
C GLU A 194 -6.00 -4.74 17.47
N PHE A 195 -5.75 -3.65 16.76
CA PHE A 195 -4.51 -3.36 16.05
C PHE A 195 -4.05 -1.96 16.43
N ARG A 196 -2.81 -1.86 16.89
CA ARG A 196 -2.18 -0.64 17.38
C ARG A 196 -1.00 -0.26 16.49
N ASP A 197 -0.86 1.01 16.21
CA ASP A 197 0.27 1.56 15.43
C ASP A 197 1.52 1.68 16.31
N LEU A 198 2.66 1.98 15.66
CA LEU A 198 3.93 2.24 16.35
C LEU A 198 4.06 3.71 16.71
N LEU A 199 4.67 3.99 17.86
CA LEU A 199 5.12 5.33 18.23
C LEU A 199 6.26 5.74 17.30
N ARG A 200 6.19 6.94 16.74
CA ARG A 200 7.17 7.46 15.76
C ARG A 200 8.05 8.55 16.35
N PRO A 201 9.34 8.61 16.01
CA PRO A 201 10.26 9.61 16.53
C PRO A 201 9.88 11.04 16.15
N ASP A 202 9.21 11.23 15.00
CA ASP A 202 8.73 12.54 14.52
C ASP A 202 7.78 13.22 15.51
N ILE A 203 7.10 12.46 16.39
CA ILE A 203 6.23 13.02 17.43
C ILE A 203 7.03 13.82 18.45
N LEU A 204 8.20 13.30 18.84
CA LEU A 204 9.12 13.96 19.76
C LEU A 204 9.97 15.02 19.07
N ALA A 205 10.47 14.74 17.87
CA ALA A 205 11.35 15.65 17.14
C ALA A 205 10.73 17.04 17.02
N ASP A 206 9.45 17.11 16.67
CA ASP A 206 8.75 18.40 16.54
C ASP A 206 8.57 19.14 17.87
N ALA A 207 8.51 18.42 19.01
CA ALA A 207 8.38 19.00 20.35
C ALA A 207 9.74 19.25 21.05
N SER A 208 10.85 18.75 20.50
CA SER A 208 12.17 18.71 21.16
C SER A 208 12.86 20.07 21.36
N VAL A 209 12.33 21.16 20.80
CA VAL A 209 13.00 22.44 20.70
C VAL A 209 12.67 23.38 21.85
N SER A 210 13.68 23.79 22.63
CA SER A 210 13.55 24.86 23.62
C SER A 210 13.33 26.22 22.95
N GLY A 211 12.25 26.93 23.31
CA GLY A 211 11.97 28.26 22.78
C GLY A 211 11.30 28.30 21.39
N GLY A 212 11.06 27.15 20.74
CA GLY A 212 10.26 27.03 19.52
C GLY A 212 10.88 27.61 18.24
N THR A 213 10.06 27.70 17.20
CA THR A 213 10.40 28.30 15.90
C THR A 213 9.99 29.77 15.90
N LEU A 214 10.95 30.69 15.77
CA LEU A 214 10.65 32.13 15.74
C LEU A 214 10.09 32.53 14.39
N LEU A 215 8.81 32.92 14.38
CA LEU A 215 8.08 33.35 13.19
C LEU A 215 7.87 34.86 13.19
N LEU A 216 7.77 35.40 11.99
CA LEU A 216 7.34 36.77 11.71
C LEU A 216 6.15 36.68 10.74
N SER A 217 5.05 37.36 11.09
CA SER A 217 3.85 37.51 10.27
C SER A 217 3.40 38.96 10.31
N CYS A 218 3.27 39.58 9.14
CA CYS A 218 2.87 40.97 8.97
C CYS A 218 1.70 41.02 7.99
N ILE A 219 0.67 41.79 8.33
CA ILE A 219 -0.55 41.91 7.53
C ILE A 219 -0.83 43.39 7.21
N GLY A 220 -1.31 43.66 5.99
CA GLY A 220 -1.74 45.00 5.58
C GLY A 220 -0.67 46.07 5.78
N SER A 221 -1.02 47.14 6.50
CA SER A 221 -0.12 48.27 6.78
C SER A 221 1.13 47.91 7.60
N ALA A 222 1.17 46.75 8.25
CA ALA A 222 2.34 46.25 8.96
C ALA A 222 3.35 45.56 8.02
N VAL A 223 3.03 45.35 6.74
CA VAL A 223 3.93 44.70 5.78
C VAL A 223 5.09 45.64 5.40
N PRO A 224 6.36 45.23 5.60
CA PRO A 224 7.50 46.02 5.13
C PRO A 224 7.55 46.11 3.61
N ALA A 225 8.00 47.24 3.07
CA ALA A 225 8.13 47.42 1.62
C ALA A 225 9.04 46.35 0.97
N ALA A 226 8.63 45.80 -0.18
CA ALA A 226 9.39 44.80 -0.91
C ALA A 226 10.44 45.47 -1.81
N ASN A 227 11.72 45.42 -1.42
CA ASN A 227 12.84 45.96 -2.19
C ASN A 227 13.68 44.82 -2.82
N TRP A 228 13.21 44.30 -3.96
CA TRP A 228 13.79 43.11 -4.60
C TRP A 228 15.26 43.28 -5.01
N SER A 229 15.66 44.47 -5.50
CA SER A 229 17.04 44.74 -5.89
C SER A 229 17.97 44.75 -4.68
N GLN A 230 17.52 45.33 -3.57
CA GLN A 230 18.28 45.33 -2.31
C GLN A 230 18.37 43.92 -1.71
N PHE A 231 17.30 43.14 -1.72
CA PHE A 231 17.30 41.76 -1.22
C PHE A 231 18.24 40.86 -2.03
N ALA A 232 18.31 41.07 -3.35
CA ALA A 232 19.20 40.33 -4.23
C ALA A 232 20.68 40.71 -4.03
N ALA A 233 20.97 41.99 -3.77
CA ALA A 233 22.31 42.48 -3.50
C ALA A 233 22.83 42.07 -2.10
N ASP A 234 21.95 42.08 -1.10
CA ASP A 234 22.27 41.72 0.28
C ASP A 234 21.06 41.06 0.99
N PRO A 235 21.03 39.72 1.13
CA PRO A 235 19.95 39.01 1.81
C PRO A 235 19.77 39.36 3.29
N THR A 236 20.74 40.03 3.94
CA THR A 236 20.60 40.47 5.34
C THR A 236 19.61 41.63 5.47
N THR A 237 19.34 42.35 4.38
CA THR A 237 18.37 43.46 4.32
C THR A 237 16.92 43.00 4.28
N ILE A 238 16.67 41.70 4.11
CA ILE A 238 15.32 41.13 4.16
C ILE A 238 14.73 41.39 5.56
N PRO A 239 13.47 41.88 5.67
CA PRO A 239 12.92 42.31 6.95
C PRO A 239 12.89 41.21 8.02
N THR A 240 13.28 41.57 9.25
CA THR A 240 13.22 40.73 10.46
C THR A 240 12.16 41.18 11.47
N GLN A 241 11.41 42.23 11.12
CA GLN A 241 10.33 42.81 11.88
C GLN A 241 9.29 43.41 10.92
N CYS A 242 8.05 43.56 11.39
CA CYS A 242 7.00 44.24 10.63
C CYS A 242 7.24 45.75 10.59
N ALA A 243 6.65 46.43 9.61
CA ALA A 243 6.63 47.89 9.55
C ALA A 243 5.95 48.44 10.82
N GLY A 244 6.54 49.49 11.41
CA GLY A 244 6.08 50.05 12.68
C GLY A 244 6.42 49.22 13.94
N GLY A 245 7.00 48.01 13.80
CA GLY A 245 7.58 47.24 14.90
C GLY A 245 6.60 46.49 15.81
N GLY A 246 5.27 46.61 15.64
CA GLY A 246 4.26 45.91 16.44
C GLY A 246 2.81 46.30 16.11
N GLY A 247 1.85 45.81 16.91
CA GLY A 247 0.43 46.10 16.80
C GLY A 247 -0.44 44.89 16.43
N VAL A 248 -1.74 45.13 16.22
CA VAL A 248 -2.73 44.05 15.99
C VAL A 248 -2.55 43.33 14.65
N LEU A 249 -1.81 43.92 13.71
CA LEU A 249 -1.48 43.35 12.38
C LEU A 249 -0.08 42.74 12.30
N ALA A 250 0.68 42.73 13.40
CA ALA A 250 2.05 42.25 13.45
C ALA A 250 2.22 41.18 14.53
N GLU A 251 2.78 40.04 14.15
CA GLU A 251 3.12 38.95 15.07
C GLU A 251 4.60 38.58 14.86
N ARG A 252 5.40 38.70 15.92
CA ARG A 252 6.78 38.21 15.95
C ARG A 252 6.99 37.43 17.23
N ALA A 253 6.74 36.13 17.18
CA ALA A 253 6.77 35.28 18.35
C ALA A 253 7.16 33.83 18.00
N PRO A 254 7.75 33.08 18.94
CA PRO A 254 8.02 31.67 18.78
C PRO A 254 6.75 30.83 18.75
N ALA A 255 6.65 29.92 17.78
CA ALA A 255 5.67 28.83 17.77
C ALA A 255 6.27 27.58 18.42
N VAL A 256 5.52 26.97 19.35
CA VAL A 256 5.98 25.82 20.14
C VAL A 256 5.08 24.62 19.89
N THR A 257 5.66 23.42 19.81
CA THR A 257 4.89 22.16 19.75
C THR A 257 5.05 21.41 21.07
N LEU A 258 3.95 20.94 21.64
CA LEU A 258 3.91 20.13 22.85
C LEU A 258 3.27 18.77 22.56
N ILE A 259 3.51 17.80 23.43
CA ILE A 259 2.84 16.49 23.42
C ILE A 259 1.88 16.45 24.60
N SER A 260 0.63 16.04 24.38
CA SER A 260 -0.31 15.82 25.49
C SER A 260 0.21 14.70 26.40
N PRO A 261 0.15 14.84 27.73
CA PRO A 261 0.43 13.74 28.66
C PRO A 261 -0.49 12.52 28.44
N GLU A 262 -1.66 12.73 27.83
CA GLU A 262 -2.63 11.69 27.48
C GLU A 262 -2.37 11.07 26.11
N TYR A 263 -1.36 11.53 25.36
CA TYR A 263 -1.06 11.02 24.03
C TYR A 263 -0.88 9.49 24.04
N ASP A 264 -1.50 8.84 23.07
CA ASP A 264 -1.40 7.42 22.78
C ASP A 264 -1.34 7.26 21.26
N VAL A 265 -0.79 6.14 20.80
CA VAL A 265 -0.71 5.85 19.38
C VAL A 265 -2.06 5.36 18.85
N PRO A 266 -2.38 5.64 17.58
CA PRO A 266 -3.62 5.19 16.96
C PRO A 266 -3.82 3.68 17.10
N HIS A 267 -5.03 3.27 17.44
CA HIS A 267 -5.42 1.86 17.46
C HIS A 267 -6.84 1.69 16.96
N SER A 268 -7.17 0.47 16.54
CA SER A 268 -8.46 0.20 15.91
C SER A 268 -8.92 -1.23 16.16
N TRP A 269 -10.20 -1.36 16.45
CA TRP A 269 -10.92 -2.63 16.37
C TRP A 269 -11.27 -2.88 14.92
N ARG A 270 -10.87 -4.03 14.39
CA ARG A 270 -11.17 -4.43 13.01
C ARG A 270 -11.82 -5.80 13.02
N ALA A 271 -12.93 -5.92 12.31
CA ALA A 271 -13.63 -7.18 12.11
C ALA A 271 -13.84 -7.44 10.62
N SER A 272 -13.55 -8.66 10.16
CA SER A 272 -13.79 -9.06 8.77
C SER A 272 -14.49 -10.41 8.67
N LEU A 273 -15.22 -10.57 7.56
CA LEU A 273 -15.81 -11.84 7.14
C LEU A 273 -15.70 -11.94 5.61
N ASP A 274 -14.94 -12.92 5.16
CA ASP A 274 -14.69 -13.27 3.78
C ASP A 274 -15.35 -14.60 3.44
N TRP A 275 -15.93 -14.67 2.25
CA TRP A 275 -16.54 -15.84 1.66
C TRP A 275 -15.97 -16.05 0.26
N SER A 276 -15.56 -17.27 -0.06
CA SER A 276 -15.18 -17.67 -1.41
C SER A 276 -15.92 -18.93 -1.82
N THR A 277 -16.43 -18.97 -3.05
CA THR A 277 -17.02 -20.15 -3.66
C THR A 277 -16.76 -20.15 -5.15
N ASP A 278 -17.00 -21.27 -5.80
CA ASP A 278 -17.24 -21.29 -7.22
C ASP A 278 -18.71 -21.66 -7.51
N VAL A 279 -19.22 -21.19 -8.63
CA VAL A 279 -20.52 -21.55 -9.19
C VAL A 279 -20.29 -21.88 -10.66
N GLY A 280 -20.32 -23.17 -10.98
CA GLY A 280 -20.00 -23.66 -12.32
C GLY A 280 -18.55 -23.37 -12.72
N LYS A 281 -18.35 -22.43 -13.64
CA LYS A 281 -17.03 -22.01 -14.18
C LYS A 281 -16.57 -20.65 -13.65
N VAL A 282 -17.26 -20.09 -12.66
CA VAL A 282 -17.02 -18.75 -12.13
C VAL A 282 -16.64 -18.86 -10.66
N LEU A 283 -15.53 -18.23 -10.28
CA LEU A 283 -15.14 -18.03 -8.91
C LEU A 283 -15.73 -16.71 -8.40
N LEU A 284 -16.39 -16.77 -7.25
CA LEU A 284 -16.97 -15.64 -6.54
C LEU A 284 -16.25 -15.48 -5.21
N LYS A 285 -15.89 -14.23 -4.88
CA LYS A 285 -15.39 -13.85 -3.57
C LYS A 285 -16.20 -12.65 -3.08
N ALA A 286 -16.62 -12.67 -1.83
CA ALA A 286 -17.23 -11.52 -1.17
C ALA A 286 -16.61 -11.35 0.20
N GLY A 287 -16.33 -10.12 0.60
CA GLY A 287 -15.74 -9.80 1.90
C GLY A 287 -16.34 -8.54 2.47
N VAL A 288 -16.53 -8.53 3.78
CA VAL A 288 -16.86 -7.33 4.56
C VAL A 288 -15.74 -7.07 5.55
N LEU A 289 -15.41 -5.80 5.75
CA LEU A 289 -14.50 -5.33 6.79
C LEU A 289 -15.14 -4.12 7.46
N GLY A 290 -15.14 -4.09 8.78
CA GLY A 290 -15.51 -2.92 9.59
C GLY A 290 -14.35 -2.52 10.49
N SER A 291 -14.19 -1.21 10.72
CA SER A 291 -13.23 -0.66 11.67
C SER A 291 -13.87 0.38 12.60
N TYR A 292 -13.41 0.39 13.85
CA TYR A 292 -13.64 1.46 14.81
C TYR A 292 -12.28 1.93 15.32
N ASP A 293 -11.94 3.17 14.97
CA ASP A 293 -10.63 3.75 15.20
C ASP A 293 -10.65 4.65 16.45
N LEU A 294 -9.67 4.44 17.31
CA LEU A 294 -9.45 5.11 18.58
C LEU A 294 -8.10 5.83 18.55
N ALA A 295 -7.92 6.71 19.52
CA ALA A 295 -6.71 7.52 19.70
C ALA A 295 -6.20 8.20 18.41
N GLN A 296 -7.11 8.67 17.55
CA GLN A 296 -6.73 9.31 16.30
C GLN A 296 -6.07 10.67 16.59
N PRO A 297 -4.97 11.01 15.88
CA PRO A 297 -4.20 12.19 16.17
C PRO A 297 -4.95 13.47 15.77
N GLY A 298 -4.76 14.52 16.55
CA GLY A 298 -5.27 15.87 16.25
C GLY A 298 -4.44 16.94 16.95
N THR A 299 -4.66 18.20 16.60
CA THR A 299 -3.93 19.33 17.22
C THR A 299 -4.88 20.27 17.95
N VAL A 300 -4.42 20.85 19.06
CA VAL A 300 -5.09 21.95 19.76
C VAL A 300 -4.08 23.07 19.96
N ASP A 301 -4.50 24.32 19.77
CA ASP A 301 -3.66 25.48 20.11
C ASP A 301 -3.91 25.90 21.56
N ALA A 302 -2.94 25.66 22.44
CA ALA A 302 -3.03 26.03 23.86
C ALA A 302 -2.98 27.55 24.08
N ASN A 303 -2.41 28.30 23.13
CA ASN A 303 -2.36 29.76 23.19
C ASN A 303 -3.62 30.42 22.60
N PHE A 304 -4.60 29.65 22.11
CA PHE A 304 -5.85 30.22 21.59
C PHE A 304 -6.76 30.69 22.74
N ALA A 305 -7.09 31.98 22.76
CA ALA A 305 -7.89 32.62 23.80
C ALA A 305 -9.36 32.17 23.79
N ALA A 306 -9.89 31.83 22.60
CA ALA A 306 -11.29 31.48 22.40
C ALA A 306 -12.27 32.54 22.94
N VAL A 307 -11.92 33.82 22.78
CA VAL A 307 -12.75 34.96 23.14
C VAL A 307 -13.39 35.52 21.87
N PRO A 308 -14.71 35.35 21.67
CA PRO A 308 -15.41 35.97 20.55
C PRO A 308 -15.32 37.49 20.64
N ARG A 309 -14.95 38.16 19.54
CA ARG A 309 -14.85 39.62 19.48
C ARG A 309 -16.07 40.23 18.82
N PHE A 310 -16.50 39.66 17.70
CA PHE A 310 -17.75 40.01 17.02
C PHE A 310 -18.20 38.84 16.13
N ALA A 311 -19.37 38.97 15.51
CA ALA A 311 -19.83 38.04 14.49
C ALA A 311 -20.01 38.77 13.17
N LEU A 312 -19.72 38.08 12.07
CA LEU A 312 -19.98 38.57 10.72
C LEU A 312 -21.49 38.59 10.42
N ASP A 313 -21.87 39.32 9.38
CA ASP A 313 -23.27 39.43 8.95
C ASP A 313 -23.92 38.05 8.70
N PRO A 314 -25.07 37.73 9.32
CA PRO A 314 -25.67 36.40 9.20
C PRO A 314 -26.20 36.08 7.80
N ARG A 315 -26.52 37.08 6.98
CA ARG A 315 -27.09 36.86 5.64
C ARG A 315 -26.01 36.53 4.61
N SER A 316 -24.89 37.24 4.66
CA SER A 316 -23.79 37.14 3.70
C SER A 316 -22.63 36.26 4.17
N GLU A 317 -22.47 36.03 5.47
CA GLU A 317 -21.31 35.31 6.05
C GLU A 317 -21.71 34.14 6.97
N GLY A 318 -23.02 33.88 7.11
CA GLY A 318 -23.53 32.78 7.93
C GLY A 318 -23.35 32.97 9.44
N GLY A 319 -23.06 34.20 9.89
CA GLY A 319 -22.92 34.52 11.32
C GLY A 319 -21.60 34.05 11.92
N ARG A 320 -20.56 33.90 11.10
CA ARG A 320 -19.23 33.45 11.52
C ARG A 320 -18.71 34.25 12.72
N THR A 321 -18.27 33.52 13.74
CA THR A 321 -17.60 34.10 14.91
C THR A 321 -16.19 34.58 14.53
N MET A 322 -15.88 35.82 14.87
CA MET A 322 -14.54 36.40 14.72
C MET A 322 -13.81 36.39 16.06
N TRP A 323 -12.58 35.87 16.07
CA TRP A 323 -11.73 35.75 17.25
C TRP A 323 -10.81 36.95 17.46
N VAL A 324 -10.79 37.86 16.49
CA VAL A 324 -10.02 39.10 16.49
C VAL A 324 -10.93 40.30 16.24
N SER A 325 -10.47 41.50 16.59
CA SER A 325 -11.21 42.74 16.37
C SER A 325 -11.19 43.15 14.89
N PRO A 326 -12.08 44.06 14.45
CA PRO A 326 -12.05 44.62 13.10
C PRO A 326 -10.70 45.26 12.72
N ASN A 327 -9.93 45.76 13.68
CA ASN A 327 -8.62 46.39 13.43
C ASN A 327 -7.52 45.37 13.09
N ALA A 328 -7.72 44.09 13.42
CA ALA A 328 -6.83 43.00 13.04
C ALA A 328 -7.10 42.47 11.62
N VAL A 329 -8.06 43.06 10.89
CA VAL A 329 -8.36 42.76 9.50
C VAL A 329 -7.92 43.93 8.63
N ASP A 330 -7.07 43.66 7.65
CA ASP A 330 -6.71 44.68 6.66
C ASP A 330 -7.90 44.96 5.74
N SER A 331 -8.37 46.21 5.73
CA SER A 331 -9.60 46.58 5.02
C SER A 331 -9.47 46.49 3.50
N ALA A 332 -8.25 46.67 2.97
CA ALA A 332 -7.98 46.66 1.53
C ALA A 332 -7.89 45.24 0.96
N SER A 333 -7.25 44.31 1.67
CA SER A 333 -7.04 42.94 1.20
C SER A 333 -8.00 41.92 1.81
N GLY A 334 -8.55 42.18 3.00
CA GLY A 334 -9.28 41.20 3.79
C GLY A 334 -8.37 40.19 4.49
N ALA A 335 -7.05 40.38 4.48
CA ALA A 335 -6.14 39.52 5.23
C ALA A 335 -6.29 39.77 6.74
N VAL A 336 -6.31 38.69 7.52
CA VAL A 336 -6.54 38.74 8.97
C VAL A 336 -5.26 38.35 9.70
N SER A 337 -4.92 39.10 10.75
CA SER A 337 -3.87 38.74 11.69
C SER A 337 -4.45 38.02 12.90
N PRO A 338 -3.95 36.83 13.29
CA PRO A 338 -4.42 36.11 14.46
C PRO A 338 -3.81 36.60 15.78
N ALA A 339 -3.02 37.69 15.77
CA ALA A 339 -2.28 38.16 16.94
C ALA A 339 -3.18 38.39 18.18
N GLU A 340 -4.38 38.92 17.99
CA GLU A 340 -5.34 39.18 19.09
C GLU A 340 -6.09 37.94 19.61
N SER A 341 -6.01 36.81 18.89
CA SER A 341 -6.63 35.55 19.32
C SER A 341 -5.73 34.77 20.29
N ARG A 342 -4.53 35.28 20.57
CA ARG A 342 -3.56 34.70 21.52
C ARG A 342 -3.89 35.07 22.97
N ARG A 343 -3.65 34.15 23.90
CA ARG A 343 -3.68 34.43 25.36
C ARG A 343 -2.42 35.15 25.82
N ALA A 344 -1.28 34.73 25.27
CA ALA A 344 0.05 35.22 25.59
C ALA A 344 0.74 35.67 24.30
N SER A 345 0.93 36.97 24.12
CA SER A 345 1.50 37.56 22.90
C SER A 345 2.99 37.28 22.71
N GLN A 346 3.70 36.89 23.77
CA GLN A 346 5.09 36.45 23.70
C GLN A 346 5.27 35.10 22.99
N TYR A 347 4.19 34.38 22.69
CA TYR A 347 4.20 33.14 21.92
C TYR A 347 3.23 33.26 20.74
N SER A 348 3.56 32.60 19.63
CA SER A 348 2.62 32.41 18.53
C SER A 348 1.73 31.20 18.84
N GLN A 349 1.45 30.35 17.85
CA GLN A 349 0.75 29.09 18.07
C GLN A 349 1.53 28.16 19.01
N VAL A 350 0.84 27.63 20.01
CA VAL A 350 1.36 26.58 20.90
C VAL A 350 0.57 25.30 20.62
N GLY A 351 1.03 24.54 19.62
CA GLY A 351 0.36 23.35 19.13
C GLY A 351 0.58 22.14 20.03
N VAL A 352 -0.47 21.67 20.70
CA VAL A 352 -0.47 20.44 21.49
C VAL A 352 -0.90 19.26 20.62
N ARG A 353 -0.03 18.27 20.48
CA ARG A 353 -0.35 16.98 19.85
C ARG A 353 -1.22 16.17 20.78
N THR A 354 -2.42 15.87 20.31
CA THR A 354 -3.43 15.06 21.01
C THR A 354 -3.72 13.80 20.19
N SER A 355 -4.36 12.82 20.83
CA SER A 355 -4.73 11.53 20.23
C SER A 355 -6.06 11.08 20.80
N ASP A 356 -7.08 11.91 20.68
CA ASP A 356 -8.38 11.70 21.32
C ASP A 356 -9.55 11.82 20.33
N LEU A 357 -9.24 11.86 19.03
CA LEU A 357 -10.22 11.76 17.96
C LEU A 357 -10.57 10.28 17.70
N ARG A 358 -11.73 10.05 17.09
CA ARG A 358 -12.23 8.72 16.75
C ARG A 358 -12.58 8.60 15.28
N GLY A 359 -12.59 7.39 14.76
CA GLY A 359 -12.96 7.05 13.39
C GLY A 359 -13.83 5.81 13.35
N TYR A 360 -14.56 5.64 12.25
CA TYR A 360 -15.15 4.35 11.91
C TYR A 360 -15.30 4.23 10.40
N GLY A 361 -15.29 2.99 9.92
CA GLY A 361 -15.47 2.72 8.52
C GLY A 361 -15.86 1.29 8.25
N GLY A 362 -16.23 1.04 7.00
CA GLY A 362 -16.46 -0.29 6.51
C GLY A 362 -16.34 -0.37 5.01
N GLN A 363 -16.04 -1.56 4.51
CA GLN A 363 -15.98 -1.87 3.11
C GLN A 363 -16.65 -3.21 2.84
N PHE A 364 -17.33 -3.29 1.69
CA PHE A 364 -17.80 -4.51 1.08
C PHE A 364 -17.07 -4.68 -0.25
N THR A 365 -16.37 -5.80 -0.43
CA THR A 365 -15.60 -6.11 -1.63
C THR A 365 -16.13 -7.40 -2.25
N THR A 366 -16.44 -7.38 -3.54
CA THR A 366 -16.81 -8.57 -4.31
C THR A 366 -15.89 -8.73 -5.52
N THR A 367 -15.47 -9.96 -5.80
CA THR A 367 -14.65 -10.30 -6.96
C THR A 367 -15.32 -11.43 -7.75
N ILE A 368 -15.42 -11.23 -9.06
CA ILE A 368 -15.89 -12.21 -10.03
C ILE A 368 -14.76 -12.49 -11.00
N GLN A 369 -14.43 -13.76 -11.19
CA GLN A 369 -13.42 -14.19 -12.16
C GLN A 369 -13.73 -15.59 -12.70
N PRO A 370 -13.32 -15.95 -13.93
CA PRO A 370 -13.35 -17.34 -14.39
C PRO A 370 -12.52 -18.24 -13.47
N ASP A 371 -13.04 -19.42 -13.15
CA ASP A 371 -12.25 -20.50 -12.58
C ASP A 371 -11.48 -21.19 -13.71
N ILE A 372 -10.26 -20.72 -13.95
CA ILE A 372 -9.35 -21.23 -14.99
C ILE A 372 -9.02 -22.74 -14.83
N PHE A 373 -9.29 -23.35 -13.67
CA PHE A 373 -9.13 -24.79 -13.46
C PHE A 373 -10.34 -25.59 -13.92
N LYS A 374 -11.53 -24.98 -13.95
CA LYS A 374 -12.77 -25.57 -14.49
C LYS A 374 -13.05 -25.13 -15.92
N TRP A 375 -12.45 -24.03 -16.35
CA TRP A 375 -12.59 -23.45 -17.68
C TRP A 375 -11.21 -23.21 -18.31
N ARG A 376 -10.81 -24.07 -19.25
CA ARG A 376 -9.55 -23.94 -19.97
C ARG A 376 -9.63 -22.79 -20.99
N ILE A 377 -9.24 -21.59 -20.55
CA ILE A 377 -9.17 -20.38 -21.38
C ILE A 377 -7.72 -19.85 -21.43
N PRO A 378 -7.27 -19.29 -22.57
CA PRO A 378 -5.91 -18.76 -22.73
C PRO A 378 -5.71 -17.36 -22.08
N PHE A 379 -6.71 -16.90 -21.34
CA PHE A 379 -6.69 -15.62 -20.65
C PHE A 379 -7.20 -15.78 -19.22
N TYR A 380 -6.84 -14.85 -18.35
CA TYR A 380 -7.49 -14.66 -17.06
C TYR A 380 -8.07 -13.25 -17.01
N THR A 381 -9.15 -13.09 -16.25
CA THR A 381 -9.75 -11.79 -15.96
C THR A 381 -10.37 -11.83 -14.59
N ALA A 382 -10.36 -10.71 -13.89
CA ALA A 382 -11.04 -10.53 -12.62
C ALA A 382 -11.62 -9.11 -12.56
N LEU A 383 -12.90 -9.03 -12.20
CA LEU A 383 -13.59 -7.79 -11.87
C LEU A 383 -13.79 -7.77 -10.36
N THR A 384 -13.23 -6.77 -9.70
CA THR A 384 -13.45 -6.50 -8.29
C THR A 384 -14.19 -5.20 -8.11
N TYR A 385 -15.26 -5.20 -7.32
CA TYR A 385 -15.98 -4.00 -6.91
C TYR A 385 -15.90 -3.85 -5.39
N THR A 386 -15.53 -2.66 -4.92
CA THR A 386 -15.52 -2.29 -3.51
C THR A 386 -16.43 -1.10 -3.27
N LEU A 387 -17.37 -1.25 -2.35
CA LEU A 387 -18.16 -0.17 -1.75
C LEU A 387 -17.57 0.12 -0.38
N GLN A 388 -17.09 1.34 -0.14
CA GLN A 388 -16.53 1.73 1.15
C GLN A 388 -17.18 3.00 1.73
N SER A 389 -17.15 3.10 3.05
CA SER A 389 -17.59 4.26 3.81
C SER A 389 -16.62 4.47 4.94
N SER A 390 -16.11 5.69 5.11
CA SER A 390 -15.37 6.01 6.33
C SER A 390 -15.67 7.43 6.81
N ARG A 391 -15.79 7.59 8.12
CA ARG A 391 -15.95 8.87 8.80
C ARG A 391 -14.97 8.96 9.95
N ARG A 392 -14.52 10.17 10.24
CA ARG A 392 -13.69 10.45 11.41
C ARG A 392 -14.08 11.76 12.05
N GLN A 393 -13.69 11.90 13.32
CA GLN A 393 -13.74 13.17 14.01
C GLN A 393 -12.61 14.06 13.52
N TYR A 394 -12.91 15.34 13.45
CA TYR A 394 -11.97 16.43 13.14
C TYR A 394 -12.15 17.52 14.18
N ARG A 395 -11.11 18.33 14.38
CA ARG A 395 -11.21 19.66 14.98
C ARG A 395 -11.02 20.73 13.92
N GLY A 396 -11.47 21.96 14.22
CA GLY A 396 -11.17 23.11 13.36
C GLY A 396 -9.67 23.40 13.27
N PHE A 397 -8.91 23.13 14.34
CA PHE A 397 -7.44 23.20 14.30
C PHE A 397 -6.76 22.21 13.35
N ASP A 398 -7.48 21.18 12.89
CA ASP A 398 -7.00 20.26 11.84
C ASP A 398 -7.32 20.81 10.42
N GLY A 399 -7.73 22.08 10.31
CA GLY A 399 -8.11 22.81 9.09
C GLY A 399 -9.63 22.90 8.92
N ALA A 400 -10.12 23.76 8.01
CA ALA A 400 -11.55 23.87 7.69
C ALA A 400 -12.45 24.14 8.91
N ALA A 401 -12.05 25.06 9.78
CA ALA A 401 -12.91 25.59 10.83
C ALA A 401 -14.03 26.47 10.23
N PHE A 402 -15.10 26.71 10.99
CA PHE A 402 -16.09 27.74 10.64
C PHE A 402 -16.39 28.58 11.87
N ASP A 403 -16.68 27.89 12.96
CA ASP A 403 -16.86 28.46 14.30
C ASP A 403 -15.70 27.99 15.21
N ASP A 404 -15.92 27.81 16.50
CA ASP A 404 -14.90 27.41 17.48
C ASP A 404 -14.04 26.20 17.04
N PRO A 405 -12.73 26.41 16.79
CA PRO A 405 -11.84 25.38 16.27
C PRO A 405 -11.54 24.26 17.27
N ARG A 406 -11.93 24.40 18.54
CA ARG A 406 -11.78 23.38 19.58
C ARG A 406 -12.84 22.28 19.50
N ARG A 407 -13.99 22.56 18.87
CA ARG A 407 -15.10 21.60 18.77
C ARG A 407 -14.72 20.42 17.88
N ARG A 408 -15.17 19.23 18.26
CA ARG A 408 -15.01 18.01 17.48
C ARG A 408 -16.26 17.80 16.63
N GLU A 409 -16.08 17.51 15.36
CA GLU A 409 -17.18 17.21 14.43
C GLU A 409 -16.91 15.94 13.63
N TRP A 410 -17.97 15.22 13.24
CA TRP A 410 -17.86 14.02 12.40
C TRP A 410 -18.03 14.36 10.93
N ALA A 411 -17.04 14.00 10.12
CA ALA A 411 -17.08 14.21 8.67
C ALA A 411 -16.63 12.96 7.90
N PRO A 412 -17.02 12.79 6.63
CA PRO A 412 -16.43 11.82 5.73
C PRO A 412 -14.89 11.91 5.75
N ASN A 413 -14.22 10.77 5.65
CA ASN A 413 -12.76 10.76 5.49
C ASN A 413 -12.41 11.34 4.10
N ALA A 414 -11.34 12.12 4.01
CA ALA A 414 -10.87 12.70 2.74
C ALA A 414 -10.47 11.62 1.71
N ASN A 415 -10.17 10.40 2.16
CA ASN A 415 -9.81 9.26 1.31
C ASN A 415 -10.98 8.29 1.03
N ASP A 416 -12.22 8.67 1.36
CA ASP A 416 -13.42 7.85 1.15
C ASP A 416 -13.84 7.79 -0.34
N ALA A 417 -13.11 7.01 -1.13
CA ALA A 417 -13.50 6.66 -2.50
C ALA A 417 -14.66 5.65 -2.45
N ARG A 418 -15.90 6.16 -2.32
CA ARG A 418 -17.12 5.38 -2.08
C ARG A 418 -17.26 4.11 -2.94
N HIS A 419 -16.98 4.22 -4.24
CA HIS A 419 -17.04 3.11 -5.19
C HIS A 419 -15.67 2.93 -5.84
N VAL A 420 -15.16 1.69 -5.88
CA VAL A 420 -13.92 1.35 -6.56
C VAL A 420 -14.11 0.08 -7.38
N PHE A 421 -13.78 0.14 -8.66
CA PHE A 421 -13.70 -1.00 -9.56
C PHE A 421 -12.24 -1.26 -9.90
N LEU A 422 -11.81 -2.52 -9.79
CA LEU A 422 -10.53 -3.00 -10.26
C LEU A 422 -10.78 -4.06 -11.33
N VAL A 423 -10.18 -3.88 -12.49
CA VAL A 423 -10.19 -4.86 -13.57
C VAL A 423 -8.75 -5.28 -13.80
N SER A 424 -8.48 -6.57 -13.66
CA SER A 424 -7.20 -7.14 -14.00
C SER A 424 -7.40 -8.27 -14.98
N GLY A 425 -6.55 -8.37 -16.00
CA GLY A 425 -6.60 -9.48 -16.93
C GLY A 425 -5.30 -9.68 -17.65
N GLY A 426 -5.16 -10.83 -18.28
CA GLY A 426 -4.00 -11.12 -19.11
C GLY A 426 -4.31 -12.21 -20.11
N VAL A 427 -3.69 -12.09 -21.27
CA VAL A 427 -3.85 -13.00 -22.40
C VAL A 427 -2.49 -13.35 -22.97
N GLU A 428 -2.31 -14.63 -23.30
CA GLU A 428 -1.19 -15.06 -24.11
C GLU A 428 -1.55 -14.87 -25.58
N VAL A 429 -0.79 -14.01 -26.28
CA VAL A 429 -0.94 -13.79 -27.72
C VAL A 429 0.01 -14.78 -28.43
N PRO A 430 -0.52 -15.74 -29.20
CA PRO A 430 0.29 -16.77 -29.83
C PRO A 430 1.43 -16.18 -30.65
N LYS A 431 2.65 -16.71 -30.45
CA LYS A 431 3.89 -16.30 -31.14
C LYS A 431 4.39 -14.88 -30.84
N THR A 432 3.65 -14.05 -30.12
CA THR A 432 4.01 -12.64 -29.85
C THR A 432 4.49 -12.43 -28.41
N GLY A 433 3.75 -12.93 -27.42
CA GLY A 433 4.07 -12.72 -26.01
C GLY A 433 2.82 -12.64 -25.13
N THR A 434 3.00 -12.21 -23.89
CA THR A 434 1.93 -12.04 -22.91
C THR A 434 1.57 -10.58 -22.76
N LEU A 435 0.28 -10.26 -22.81
CA LEU A 435 -0.24 -8.93 -22.47
C LEU A 435 -1.05 -9.02 -21.18
N THR A 436 -0.74 -8.18 -20.20
CA THR A 436 -1.53 -8.01 -18.98
C THR A 436 -2.01 -6.57 -18.86
N LEU A 437 -3.18 -6.39 -18.27
CA LEU A 437 -3.81 -5.10 -18.01
C LEU A 437 -4.24 -4.99 -16.56
N PHE A 438 -4.20 -3.77 -16.05
CA PHE A 438 -4.71 -3.39 -14.75
C PHE A 438 -5.40 -2.03 -14.85
N SER A 439 -6.70 -1.99 -14.57
CA SER A 439 -7.50 -0.78 -14.57
C SER A 439 -8.08 -0.55 -13.18
N ARG A 440 -8.09 0.71 -12.76
CA ARG A 440 -8.75 1.17 -11.53
C ARG A 440 -9.65 2.35 -11.87
N ILE A 441 -10.92 2.22 -11.54
CA ILE A 441 -11.94 3.26 -11.69
C ILE A 441 -12.53 3.51 -10.31
N GLN A 442 -12.58 4.75 -9.85
CA GLN A 442 -13.10 5.06 -8.52
C GLN A 442 -13.90 6.36 -8.51
N SER A 443 -14.92 6.41 -7.66
CA SER A 443 -15.67 7.62 -7.38
C SER A 443 -14.77 8.69 -6.79
N GLY A 444 -15.11 9.96 -7.02
CA GLY A 444 -14.32 11.07 -6.51
C GLY A 444 -14.24 11.15 -5.00
N LEU A 445 -13.11 11.69 -4.55
CA LEU A 445 -12.81 11.89 -3.14
C LEU A 445 -13.61 13.06 -2.57
N PRO A 446 -14.02 12.98 -1.29
CA PRO A 446 -14.62 14.12 -0.60
C PRO A 446 -13.64 15.30 -0.49
N PHE A 447 -14.16 16.51 -0.60
CA PHE A 447 -13.41 17.74 -0.34
C PHE A 447 -14.31 18.79 0.31
N THR A 448 -13.68 19.80 0.93
CA THR A 448 -14.37 20.87 1.65
C THR A 448 -14.22 22.18 0.88
N PRO A 449 -15.32 22.88 0.54
CA PRO A 449 -15.25 24.25 0.04
C PRO A 449 -14.69 25.18 1.12
N ILE A 450 -13.64 25.91 0.79
CA ILE A 450 -12.96 26.83 1.73
C ILE A 450 -12.91 28.26 1.19
N VAL A 451 -12.72 29.19 2.11
CA VAL A 451 -12.28 30.56 1.85
C VAL A 451 -10.76 30.58 1.90
N GLN A 452 -10.13 31.27 0.95
CA GLN A 452 -8.68 31.41 0.95
C GLN A 452 -8.24 32.29 2.13
N GLY A 453 -7.41 31.74 3.01
CA GLY A 453 -6.92 32.46 4.18
C GLY A 453 -7.56 31.99 5.49
N ASP A 454 -7.26 32.74 6.55
CA ASP A 454 -7.90 32.66 7.86
C ASP A 454 -8.85 33.86 7.93
N VAL A 455 -10.16 33.64 7.79
CA VAL A 455 -11.15 34.73 7.79
C VAL A 455 -11.86 34.87 9.13
N ASN A 456 -11.59 34.01 10.11
CA ASN A 456 -12.11 34.12 11.48
C ASN A 456 -11.05 34.58 12.51
N GLY A 457 -9.77 34.61 12.14
CA GLY A 457 -8.64 35.02 12.96
C GLY A 457 -8.19 33.98 14.00
N ASP A 458 -8.51 32.70 13.81
CA ASP A 458 -8.14 31.62 14.74
C ASP A 458 -6.69 31.12 14.60
N GLY A 459 -5.95 31.67 13.63
CA GLY A 459 -4.57 31.31 13.33
C GLY A 459 -4.45 30.06 12.47
N ARG A 460 -5.52 29.59 11.83
CA ARG A 460 -5.53 28.46 10.90
C ARG A 460 -6.01 28.89 9.52
N TRP A 461 -5.21 28.53 8.53
CA TRP A 461 -5.57 28.75 7.14
C TRP A 461 -6.66 27.77 6.66
N GLY A 462 -7.54 28.25 5.80
CA GLY A 462 -8.48 27.45 5.03
C GLY A 462 -9.80 27.21 5.75
N ASP A 463 -10.44 28.30 6.18
CA ASP A 463 -11.77 28.30 6.77
C ASP A 463 -12.85 27.77 5.80
N ARG A 464 -13.88 27.08 6.32
CA ARG A 464 -15.01 26.60 5.51
C ARG A 464 -15.80 27.75 4.92
N ALA A 465 -16.20 27.62 3.67
CA ALA A 465 -17.06 28.62 3.04
C ALA A 465 -18.51 28.54 3.54
N PHE A 466 -19.10 29.71 3.81
CA PHE A 466 -20.55 29.90 3.72
C PHE A 466 -20.85 30.28 2.27
N ILE A 467 -21.87 29.69 1.65
CA ILE A 467 -22.26 30.04 0.28
C ILE A 467 -23.50 30.95 0.38
N PRO A 468 -23.39 32.25 0.09
CA PRO A 468 -24.51 33.18 0.18
C PRO A 468 -25.69 32.77 -0.72
N ALA A 469 -26.90 33.03 -0.26
CA ALA A 469 -28.09 32.91 -1.10
C ALA A 469 -28.18 34.13 -2.05
N PRO A 470 -28.76 34.01 -3.25
CA PRO A 470 -28.95 35.16 -4.12
C PRO A 470 -29.68 36.32 -3.42
N GLY A 471 -29.17 37.54 -3.55
CA GLY A 471 -29.74 38.75 -2.93
C GLY A 471 -29.42 38.92 -1.45
N SER A 472 -28.61 38.04 -0.86
CA SER A 472 -28.24 38.10 0.57
C SER A 472 -27.05 39.01 0.88
N GLY A 473 -26.38 39.57 -0.13
CA GLY A 473 -25.15 40.33 0.07
C GLY A 473 -24.70 41.14 -1.15
N ASP A 474 -23.44 40.92 -1.55
CA ASP A 474 -22.79 41.65 -2.65
C ASP A 474 -23.28 41.14 -4.02
N ALA A 475 -23.83 42.05 -4.83
CA ALA A 475 -24.33 41.74 -6.17
C ALA A 475 -23.23 41.16 -7.09
N ALA A 476 -21.96 41.50 -6.86
CA ALA A 476 -20.84 40.92 -7.61
C ALA A 476 -20.66 39.43 -7.29
N VAL A 477 -20.72 39.05 -6.00
CA VAL A 477 -20.63 37.66 -5.56
C VAL A 477 -21.82 36.87 -6.11
N ASP A 478 -23.03 37.42 -6.07
CA ASP A 478 -24.23 36.79 -6.63
C ASP A 478 -24.09 36.52 -8.13
N ALA A 479 -23.58 37.50 -8.89
CA ALA A 479 -23.34 37.37 -10.32
C ALA A 479 -22.26 36.32 -10.63
N GLN A 480 -21.18 36.28 -9.85
CA GLN A 480 -20.10 35.31 -10.01
C GLN A 480 -20.53 33.88 -9.63
N LEU A 481 -21.27 33.69 -8.53
CA LEU A 481 -21.88 32.40 -8.16
C LEU A 481 -22.86 31.92 -9.23
N SER A 482 -23.68 32.83 -9.78
CA SER A 482 -24.60 32.53 -10.89
C SER A 482 -23.84 32.15 -12.17
N SER A 483 -22.66 32.74 -12.40
CA SER A 483 -21.78 32.34 -13.50
C SER A 483 -21.21 30.93 -13.29
N LEU A 484 -20.77 30.62 -12.06
CA LEU A 484 -20.26 29.30 -11.68
C LEU A 484 -21.35 28.22 -11.78
N LEU A 485 -22.58 28.52 -11.38
CA LEU A 485 -23.74 27.64 -11.52
C LEU A 485 -24.11 27.36 -12.99
N ARG A 486 -23.83 28.28 -13.92
CA ARG A 486 -24.10 28.10 -15.36
C ARG A 486 -22.96 27.42 -16.12
N SER A 487 -21.71 27.78 -15.80
CA SER A 487 -20.53 27.45 -16.63
C SER A 487 -19.46 26.61 -15.92
N GLY A 488 -19.59 26.42 -14.59
CA GLY A 488 -18.66 25.64 -13.79
C GLY A 488 -18.71 24.14 -14.08
N SER A 489 -17.74 23.41 -13.54
CA SER A 489 -17.71 21.95 -13.62
C SER A 489 -19.00 21.35 -13.01
N SER A 490 -19.37 20.13 -13.42
CA SER A 490 -20.52 19.44 -12.81
C SER A 490 -20.38 19.34 -11.29
N THR A 491 -19.16 19.09 -10.82
CA THR A 491 -18.80 19.07 -9.40
C THR A 491 -19.05 20.42 -8.73
N ALA A 492 -18.57 21.52 -9.32
CA ALA A 492 -18.76 22.87 -8.80
C ALA A 492 -20.25 23.22 -8.67
N ARG A 493 -21.01 22.98 -9.74
CA ARG A 493 -22.45 23.26 -9.78
C ARG A 493 -23.22 22.47 -8.74
N ALA A 494 -22.95 21.16 -8.62
CA ALA A 494 -23.59 20.31 -7.63
C ALA A 494 -23.26 20.77 -6.19
N CYS A 495 -21.99 21.06 -5.93
CA CYS A 495 -21.54 21.50 -4.60
C CYS A 495 -22.12 22.87 -4.21
N VAL A 496 -22.05 23.87 -5.10
CA VAL A 496 -22.61 25.21 -4.83
C VAL A 496 -24.11 25.12 -4.62
N ALA A 497 -24.84 24.43 -5.51
CA ALA A 497 -26.29 24.27 -5.40
C ALA A 497 -26.71 23.58 -4.09
N GLN A 498 -25.92 22.62 -3.60
CA GLN A 498 -26.18 21.90 -2.35
C GLN A 498 -26.10 22.80 -1.11
N TYR A 499 -25.19 23.78 -1.10
CA TYR A 499 -24.90 24.61 0.08
C TYR A 499 -25.34 26.07 -0.05
N LEU A 500 -26.11 26.46 -1.07
CA LEU A 500 -26.68 27.81 -1.18
C LEU A 500 -27.44 28.21 0.10
N GLY A 501 -27.07 29.38 0.66
CA GLY A 501 -27.58 29.91 1.91
C GLY A 501 -27.12 29.15 3.16
N ARG A 502 -26.10 28.30 3.06
CA ARG A 502 -25.65 27.41 4.15
C ARG A 502 -24.13 27.37 4.25
N ILE A 503 -23.67 26.93 5.41
CA ILE A 503 -22.27 26.61 5.67
C ILE A 503 -21.96 25.28 5.00
N ALA A 504 -20.84 25.18 4.29
CA ALA A 504 -20.41 23.92 3.72
C ALA A 504 -20.03 22.92 4.81
N ASP A 505 -20.52 21.68 4.70
CA ASP A 505 -20.08 20.61 5.59
C ASP A 505 -18.63 20.24 5.28
N ARG A 506 -17.86 19.89 6.32
CA ARG A 506 -16.52 19.31 6.13
C ARG A 506 -16.65 18.05 5.28
N ASN A 507 -15.86 17.99 4.21
CA ASN A 507 -15.84 16.90 3.24
C ASN A 507 -17.24 16.61 2.67
N GLY A 508 -18.07 17.65 2.57
CA GLY A 508 -19.45 17.55 2.13
C GLY A 508 -19.65 17.51 0.61
N CYS A 509 -18.65 17.95 -0.16
CA CYS A 509 -18.66 17.86 -1.64
C CYS A 509 -17.79 16.70 -2.11
N ARG A 510 -18.05 16.18 -3.33
CA ARG A 510 -17.30 15.06 -3.91
C ARG A 510 -16.74 15.42 -5.28
N GLY A 511 -15.46 15.09 -5.50
CA GLY A 511 -14.82 15.25 -6.80
C GLY A 511 -15.43 14.37 -7.91
N PRO A 512 -14.95 14.53 -9.15
CA PRO A 512 -15.35 13.67 -10.25
C PRO A 512 -14.78 12.25 -10.10
N TRP A 513 -15.29 11.31 -10.91
CA TRP A 513 -14.73 9.97 -11.01
C TRP A 513 -13.31 10.02 -11.60
N THR A 514 -12.44 9.13 -11.11
CA THR A 514 -11.07 8.99 -11.60
C THR A 514 -10.83 7.59 -12.14
N GLN A 515 -9.97 7.49 -13.14
CA GLN A 515 -9.72 6.25 -13.87
C GLN A 515 -8.26 6.17 -14.28
N SER A 516 -7.68 4.98 -14.20
CA SER A 516 -6.30 4.71 -14.60
C SER A 516 -6.23 3.34 -15.27
N LEU A 517 -5.39 3.22 -16.29
CA LEU A 517 -5.12 1.97 -17.01
C LEU A 517 -3.62 1.81 -17.18
N ASN A 518 -3.11 0.69 -16.69
CA ASN A 518 -1.74 0.26 -16.89
C ASN A 518 -1.74 -1.05 -17.66
N MET A 519 -0.74 -1.23 -18.53
CA MET A 519 -0.56 -2.44 -19.33
C MET A 519 0.90 -2.88 -19.21
N GLN A 520 1.14 -4.18 -19.27
CA GLN A 520 2.47 -4.76 -19.37
C GLN A 520 2.47 -5.77 -20.51
N PHE A 521 3.45 -5.66 -21.39
CA PHE A 521 3.70 -6.60 -22.47
C PHE A 521 5.03 -7.30 -22.24
N SER A 522 5.00 -8.63 -22.15
CA SER A 522 6.18 -9.48 -22.05
C SER A 522 6.36 -10.22 -23.38
N PRO A 523 7.27 -9.77 -24.27
CA PRO A 523 7.49 -10.42 -25.55
C PRO A 523 7.98 -11.86 -25.35
N ARG A 524 7.64 -12.74 -26.31
CA ARG A 524 8.18 -14.10 -26.32
C ARG A 524 9.68 -14.05 -26.59
N THR A 525 10.48 -14.47 -25.63
CA THR A 525 11.93 -14.56 -25.79
C THR A 525 12.30 -15.75 -26.67
N PRO A 526 13.18 -15.58 -27.68
CA PRO A 526 13.68 -16.69 -28.49
C PRO A 526 14.33 -17.76 -27.63
N GLU A 527 14.21 -19.03 -28.01
CA GLU A 527 14.67 -20.18 -27.20
C GLU A 527 16.15 -20.11 -26.80
N ARG A 528 17.02 -19.57 -27.68
CA ARG A 528 18.44 -19.33 -27.40
C ARG A 528 18.71 -18.36 -26.24
N TRP A 529 17.78 -17.45 -25.97
CA TRP A 529 17.83 -16.46 -24.88
C TRP A 529 16.86 -16.79 -23.75
N ALA A 530 15.99 -17.79 -23.96
CA ALA A 530 15.00 -18.19 -22.98
C ALA A 530 15.70 -18.61 -21.69
N ARG A 531 15.17 -18.13 -20.55
CA ARG A 531 15.73 -18.30 -19.19
C ARG A 531 16.98 -17.46 -18.87
N ARG A 532 17.55 -16.73 -19.84
CA ARG A 532 18.68 -15.82 -19.59
C ARG A 532 18.30 -14.36 -19.70
N VAL A 533 17.37 -14.03 -20.58
CA VAL A 533 16.89 -12.65 -20.74
C VAL A 533 15.40 -12.63 -20.52
N THR A 534 14.94 -11.76 -19.64
CA THR A 534 13.53 -11.43 -19.48
C THR A 534 13.37 -9.97 -19.92
N ALA A 535 12.47 -9.73 -20.86
CA ALA A 535 12.11 -8.37 -21.29
C ALA A 535 10.66 -8.10 -20.89
N SER A 536 10.39 -6.90 -20.38
CA SER A 536 9.04 -6.43 -20.09
C SER A 536 8.90 -4.97 -20.52
N ILE A 537 7.80 -4.67 -21.18
CA ILE A 537 7.41 -3.31 -21.55
C ILE A 537 6.25 -2.91 -20.66
N TYR A 538 6.46 -1.94 -19.80
CA TYR A 538 5.43 -1.34 -18.96
C TYR A 538 4.90 -0.08 -19.63
N MET A 539 3.58 -0.03 -19.75
CA MET A 539 2.82 1.11 -20.27
C MET A 539 1.96 1.63 -19.14
N GLU A 540 2.37 2.75 -18.56
CA GLU A 540 1.68 3.37 -17.44
C GLU A 540 0.79 4.50 -17.92
N ASN A 541 -0.41 4.58 -17.35
CA ASN A 541 -1.42 5.57 -17.66
C ASN A 541 -1.79 5.67 -19.15
N VAL A 542 -2.12 4.53 -19.76
CA VAL A 542 -2.53 4.42 -21.17
C VAL A 542 -3.71 5.34 -21.50
N LEU A 543 -4.65 5.54 -20.57
CA LEU A 543 -5.79 6.45 -20.76
C LEU A 543 -5.35 7.90 -20.97
N GLY A 544 -4.32 8.37 -20.26
CA GLY A 544 -3.78 9.72 -20.48
C GLY A 544 -3.14 9.88 -21.85
N GLY A 545 -2.49 8.82 -22.35
CA GLY A 545 -1.97 8.78 -23.72
C GLY A 545 -3.08 8.82 -24.77
N LEU A 546 -4.16 8.07 -24.55
CA LEU A 546 -5.34 8.10 -25.44
C LEU A 546 -6.06 9.44 -25.40
N ASP A 547 -6.14 10.09 -24.25
CA ASP A 547 -6.71 11.44 -24.13
C ASP A 547 -5.96 12.44 -25.00
N GLN A 548 -4.63 12.43 -24.91
CA GLN A 548 -3.78 13.29 -25.72
C GLN A 548 -3.83 12.93 -27.21
N LEU A 549 -3.91 11.63 -27.54
CA LEU A 549 -4.01 11.18 -28.93
C LEU A 549 -5.32 11.62 -29.60
N LEU A 550 -6.44 11.53 -28.87
CA LEU A 550 -7.77 11.80 -29.39
C LEU A 550 -8.18 13.27 -29.29
N HIS A 551 -7.67 14.00 -28.29
CA HIS A 551 -8.09 15.38 -28.00
C HIS A 551 -6.96 16.41 -28.12
N GLY A 552 -5.72 15.99 -28.41
CA GLY A 552 -4.57 16.88 -28.56
C GLY A 552 -4.32 17.68 -27.28
N ASN A 553 -4.39 19.02 -27.39
CA ASN A 553 -4.23 19.93 -26.26
C ASN A 553 -5.54 20.18 -25.48
N ASP A 554 -6.71 19.79 -26.00
CA ASP A 554 -8.01 19.90 -25.31
C ASP A 554 -8.30 18.64 -24.46
N LEU A 555 -7.37 18.33 -23.55
CA LEU A 555 -7.42 17.12 -22.73
C LEU A 555 -8.72 17.04 -21.92
N ARG A 556 -9.36 15.86 -21.92
CA ARG A 556 -10.58 15.57 -21.16
C ARG A 556 -10.33 15.09 -19.74
N GLY A 557 -9.07 14.85 -19.37
CA GLY A 557 -8.69 14.36 -18.04
C GLY A 557 -8.74 12.85 -17.90
N TRP A 558 -8.62 12.08 -19.00
CA TRP A 558 -8.56 10.63 -18.84
C TRP A 558 -7.22 10.22 -18.25
N GLY A 559 -7.21 9.30 -17.29
CA GLY A 559 -5.96 8.86 -16.68
C GLY A 559 -5.37 9.83 -15.63
N SER A 560 -5.98 11.00 -15.39
CA SER A 560 -5.53 11.91 -14.34
C SER A 560 -6.16 11.57 -12.98
N GLN A 561 -5.39 11.82 -11.91
CA GLN A 561 -5.97 11.93 -10.57
C GLN A 561 -6.50 13.34 -10.42
N ASP A 562 -7.82 13.45 -10.41
CA ASP A 562 -8.51 14.72 -10.31
C ASP A 562 -8.62 15.14 -8.85
N ARG A 563 -7.80 16.12 -8.43
CA ARG A 563 -7.97 16.84 -7.17
C ARG A 563 -8.71 18.15 -7.45
N PRO A 564 -9.99 18.29 -7.03
CA PRO A 564 -10.72 19.55 -7.17
C PRO A 564 -10.01 20.67 -6.40
N ASP A 565 -9.98 21.87 -6.96
CA ASP A 565 -9.60 23.08 -6.20
C ASP A 565 -10.65 23.34 -5.12
N PRO A 566 -10.28 23.30 -3.81
CA PRO A 566 -11.22 23.50 -2.72
C PRO A 566 -11.56 24.98 -2.48
N VAL A 567 -10.80 25.94 -3.01
CA VAL A 567 -11.00 27.37 -2.76
C VAL A 567 -12.20 27.87 -3.56
N LEU A 568 -13.27 28.23 -2.86
CA LEU A 568 -14.48 28.81 -3.45
C LEU A 568 -14.43 30.34 -3.42
N LEU A 569 -14.04 30.92 -2.28
CA LEU A 569 -14.07 32.36 -2.04
C LEU A 569 -12.68 32.89 -1.76
N VAL A 570 -12.34 34.03 -2.34
CA VAL A 570 -11.07 34.72 -2.14
C VAL A 570 -11.35 36.11 -1.56
N PRO A 571 -10.90 36.41 -0.32
CA PRO A 571 -11.07 37.74 0.27
C PRO A 571 -10.36 38.82 -0.56
N ARG A 572 -11.04 39.94 -0.77
CA ARG A 572 -10.58 41.13 -1.51
C ARG A 572 -10.72 42.42 -0.72
N GLY A 573 -11.09 42.32 0.55
CA GLY A 573 -11.32 43.47 1.43
C GLY A 573 -12.28 43.14 2.55
N PHE A 574 -12.39 44.06 3.51
CA PHE A 574 -13.25 43.92 4.67
C PHE A 574 -13.93 45.24 5.01
N ASP A 575 -15.25 45.20 5.20
CA ASP A 575 -16.06 46.34 5.64
C ASP A 575 -16.43 46.15 7.11
N ALA A 576 -15.72 46.87 7.98
CA ALA A 576 -15.93 46.82 9.43
C ALA A 576 -17.31 47.32 9.88
N THR A 577 -17.95 48.21 9.10
CA THR A 577 -19.26 48.78 9.47
C THR A 577 -20.36 47.75 9.23
N SER A 578 -20.35 47.12 8.06
CA SER A 578 -21.32 46.08 7.71
C SER A 578 -20.90 44.67 8.14
N ARG A 579 -19.71 44.52 8.74
CA ARG A 579 -19.15 43.26 9.28
C ARG A 579 -19.18 42.13 8.24
N ARG A 580 -18.68 42.43 7.04
CA ARG A 580 -18.62 41.48 5.92
C ARG A 580 -17.31 41.59 5.17
N PHE A 581 -16.84 40.47 4.62
CA PHE A 581 -15.77 40.48 3.65
C PHE A 581 -16.32 40.78 2.27
N ARG A 582 -15.45 41.29 1.40
CA ARG A 582 -15.69 41.34 -0.04
C ARG A 582 -14.96 40.15 -0.64
N TYR A 583 -15.66 39.37 -1.44
CA TYR A 583 -15.08 38.17 -2.06
C TYR A 583 -15.08 38.28 -3.57
N ASP A 584 -14.08 37.65 -4.16
CA ASP A 584 -14.20 37.10 -5.50
C ASP A 584 -14.50 35.60 -5.41
N VAL A 585 -15.42 35.12 -6.23
CA VAL A 585 -15.66 33.68 -6.40
C VAL A 585 -14.62 33.13 -7.36
N ASN A 586 -13.90 32.08 -6.95
CA ASN A 586 -12.94 31.40 -7.81
C ASN A 586 -13.67 30.72 -8.98
N PRO A 587 -13.49 31.16 -10.25
CA PRO A 587 -14.15 30.54 -11.39
C PRO A 587 -13.62 29.13 -11.69
N ARG A 588 -12.50 28.72 -11.05
CA ARG A 588 -11.89 27.39 -11.14
C ARG A 588 -12.24 26.51 -9.94
N PHE A 589 -13.14 26.94 -9.06
CA PHE A 589 -13.62 26.12 -7.95
C PHE A 589 -14.06 24.73 -8.45
N ALA A 590 -13.53 23.68 -7.82
CA ALA A 590 -13.76 22.29 -8.17
C ALA A 590 -13.53 21.94 -9.66
N ASP A 591 -12.68 22.70 -10.36
CA ASP A 591 -12.20 22.37 -11.69
C ASP A 591 -11.08 21.33 -11.59
N THR A 592 -11.08 20.35 -12.49
CA THR A 592 -10.09 19.26 -12.53
C THR A 592 -9.44 19.12 -13.90
N ARG A 593 -9.72 20.06 -14.83
CA ARG A 593 -9.19 20.00 -16.20
C ARG A 593 -7.65 20.07 -16.22
N PRO A 594 -6.95 19.15 -16.92
CA PRO A 594 -5.48 19.08 -16.94
C PRO A 594 -4.76 20.34 -17.44
N GLY A 595 -5.42 21.14 -18.28
CA GLY A 595 -4.90 22.44 -18.75
C GLY A 595 -4.87 23.53 -17.68
N ARG A 596 -5.52 23.30 -16.53
CA ARG A 596 -5.68 24.27 -15.44
C ARG A 596 -5.07 23.79 -14.11
N THR A 597 -4.54 22.56 -14.07
CA THR A 597 -3.87 21.96 -12.91
C THR A 597 -2.38 21.75 -13.20
N LEU A 598 -1.53 21.98 -12.20
CA LEU A 598 -0.07 21.76 -12.32
C LEU A 598 0.33 20.27 -12.29
N TYR A 599 -0.54 19.40 -11.76
CA TYR A 599 -0.29 17.97 -11.68
C TYR A 599 -0.76 17.26 -12.94
N ARG A 600 0.17 16.58 -13.62
CA ARG A 600 -0.12 15.70 -14.76
C ARG A 600 0.42 14.30 -14.49
N SER A 601 -0.39 13.30 -14.83
CA SER A 601 0.04 11.90 -14.88
C SER A 601 0.28 11.57 -16.35
N PRO A 602 1.51 11.67 -16.87
CA PRO A 602 1.77 11.42 -18.28
C PRO A 602 1.66 9.92 -18.60
N PHE A 603 1.40 9.60 -19.87
CA PHE A 603 1.64 8.26 -20.39
C PHE A 603 3.15 7.97 -20.39
N ARG A 604 3.56 6.85 -19.82
CA ARG A 604 4.97 6.45 -19.71
C ARG A 604 5.17 5.04 -20.26
N ILE A 605 6.22 4.88 -21.05
CA ILE A 605 6.72 3.56 -21.47
C ILE A 605 8.04 3.31 -20.74
N SER A 606 8.14 2.18 -20.05
CA SER A 606 9.37 1.73 -19.42
C SER A 606 9.73 0.35 -19.93
N LEU A 607 10.98 0.18 -20.35
CA LEU A 607 11.51 -1.09 -20.80
C LEU A 607 12.40 -1.66 -19.70
N ASP A 608 12.03 -2.82 -19.20
CA ASP A 608 12.80 -3.57 -18.22
C ASP A 608 13.47 -4.77 -18.91
N PHE A 609 14.76 -4.92 -18.66
CA PHE A 609 15.55 -6.05 -19.12
C PHE A 609 16.28 -6.66 -17.93
N SER A 610 15.96 -7.91 -17.63
CA SER A 610 16.68 -8.70 -16.64
C SER A 610 17.52 -9.74 -17.36
N ILE A 611 18.80 -9.84 -16.98
CA ILE A 611 19.73 -10.83 -17.53
C ILE A 611 20.22 -11.73 -16.40
N ASP A 612 19.97 -13.03 -16.52
CA ASP A 612 20.57 -14.04 -15.68
C ASP A 612 21.97 -14.41 -16.23
N LEU A 613 22.98 -14.01 -15.47
CA LEU A 613 24.39 -14.32 -15.75
C LEU A 613 24.83 -15.66 -15.13
N ALA A 614 23.93 -16.40 -14.49
CA ALA A 614 24.24 -17.69 -13.92
C ALA A 614 24.67 -18.69 -15.01
N VAL A 615 25.59 -19.55 -14.62
CA VAL A 615 26.01 -20.69 -15.44
C VAL A 615 24.77 -21.56 -15.74
N PRO A 616 24.50 -21.98 -16.98
CA PRO A 616 23.32 -22.76 -17.31
C PRO A 616 23.17 -24.00 -16.42
N TYR A 617 21.94 -24.32 -16.04
CA TYR A 617 21.64 -25.45 -15.17
C TYR A 617 22.25 -26.80 -15.63
N PRO A 618 22.25 -27.17 -16.93
CA PRO A 618 22.94 -28.37 -17.41
C PRO A 618 24.45 -28.37 -17.12
N VAL A 619 25.11 -27.22 -17.24
CA VAL A 619 26.54 -27.06 -16.91
C VAL A 619 26.76 -27.15 -15.40
N GLN A 620 25.87 -26.58 -14.59
CA GLN A 620 25.92 -26.75 -13.13
C GLN A 620 25.72 -28.22 -12.73
N GLN A 621 24.79 -28.93 -13.37
CA GLN A 621 24.58 -30.36 -13.14
C GLN A 621 25.81 -31.19 -13.49
N LEU A 622 26.44 -30.92 -14.64
CA LEU A 622 27.65 -31.60 -15.07
C LEU A 622 28.82 -31.32 -14.11
N ARG A 623 29.01 -30.06 -13.71
CA ARG A 623 29.99 -29.68 -12.67
C ARG A 623 29.77 -30.49 -11.39
N ARG A 624 28.53 -30.52 -10.89
CA ARG A 624 28.17 -31.29 -9.69
C ARG A 624 28.33 -32.81 -9.86
N ALA A 625 28.11 -33.33 -11.06
CA ALA A 625 28.35 -34.74 -11.36
C ALA A 625 29.85 -35.05 -11.24
N LEU A 626 30.72 -34.18 -11.78
CA LEU A 626 32.17 -34.37 -11.80
C LEU A 626 32.88 -33.95 -10.50
N GLU A 627 32.20 -33.22 -9.62
CA GLU A 627 32.71 -32.83 -8.31
C GLU A 627 33.21 -34.06 -7.52
N PRO A 628 34.43 -33.99 -6.94
CA PRO A 628 34.95 -35.02 -6.07
C PRO A 628 33.98 -35.34 -4.94
N VAL A 629 33.90 -36.61 -4.56
CA VAL A 629 33.10 -37.07 -3.43
C VAL A 629 34.00 -37.57 -2.32
N ARG A 630 33.52 -37.47 -1.09
CA ARG A 630 34.24 -37.96 0.08
C ARG A 630 34.13 -39.49 0.13
N GLY A 631 35.25 -40.17 -0.07
CA GLY A 631 35.33 -41.62 0.00
C GLY A 631 35.24 -42.16 1.44
N PRO A 632 35.21 -43.50 1.61
CA PRO A 632 35.15 -44.16 2.93
C PRO A 632 36.24 -43.71 3.90
N ASN A 633 37.43 -43.40 3.37
CA ASN A 633 38.59 -42.93 4.15
C ASN A 633 38.57 -41.42 4.42
N ARG A 634 37.42 -40.75 4.26
CA ARG A 634 37.23 -39.30 4.46
C ARG A 634 38.05 -38.38 3.55
N THR A 635 38.73 -38.91 2.54
CA THR A 635 39.47 -38.18 1.51
C THR A 635 38.58 -37.84 0.32
N TRP A 636 38.84 -36.69 -0.32
CA TRP A 636 38.15 -36.29 -1.55
C TRP A 636 38.74 -37.02 -2.73
N GLN A 637 37.92 -37.76 -3.46
CA GLN A 637 38.33 -38.52 -4.63
C GLN A 637 37.38 -38.25 -5.79
N ARG A 638 37.92 -38.30 -7.01
CA ARG A 638 37.12 -38.20 -8.22
C ARG A 638 36.13 -39.37 -8.28
N ARG A 639 34.92 -39.11 -8.76
CA ARG A 639 33.90 -40.15 -8.89
C ARG A 639 34.31 -41.20 -9.92
N GLY A 640 34.12 -42.47 -9.58
CA GLY A 640 34.21 -43.57 -10.54
C GLY A 640 32.98 -43.63 -11.46
N ALA A 641 33.07 -44.45 -12.52
CA ALA A 641 32.02 -44.62 -13.54
C ALA A 641 30.66 -44.96 -12.94
N ASP A 642 30.61 -45.90 -12.01
CA ASP A 642 29.38 -46.32 -11.32
C ASP A 642 28.73 -45.18 -10.52
N SER A 643 29.55 -44.36 -9.86
CA SER A 643 29.06 -43.22 -9.08
C SER A 643 28.50 -42.11 -9.97
N LEU A 644 29.09 -41.92 -11.15
CA LEU A 644 28.61 -40.98 -12.17
C LEU A 644 27.32 -41.48 -12.83
N ALA A 645 27.26 -42.76 -13.21
CA ALA A 645 26.04 -43.38 -13.72
C ALA A 645 24.91 -43.30 -12.68
N ALA A 646 25.20 -43.65 -11.41
CA ALA A 646 24.23 -43.55 -10.32
C ALA A 646 23.73 -42.11 -10.08
N PHE A 647 24.59 -41.09 -10.24
CA PHE A 647 24.18 -39.69 -10.13
C PHE A 647 23.09 -39.32 -11.14
N TYR A 648 23.24 -39.73 -12.40
CA TYR A 648 22.24 -39.46 -13.43
C TYR A 648 21.01 -40.37 -13.29
N LEU A 649 21.22 -41.66 -12.99
CA LEU A 649 20.13 -42.62 -12.74
C LEU A 649 19.20 -42.18 -11.60
N SER A 650 19.74 -41.55 -10.55
CA SER A 650 18.95 -41.00 -9.43
C SER A 650 17.91 -39.95 -9.85
N ARG A 651 18.02 -39.41 -11.07
CA ARG A 651 17.12 -38.40 -11.65
C ARG A 651 16.12 -39.00 -12.64
N THR A 652 16.04 -40.33 -12.74
CA THR A 652 15.07 -41.02 -13.57
C THR A 652 13.81 -41.36 -12.78
N SER A 653 12.74 -41.79 -13.46
CA SER A 653 11.49 -42.16 -12.82
C SER A 653 10.84 -43.34 -13.55
N SER A 654 10.54 -44.41 -12.81
CA SER A 654 9.81 -45.57 -13.29
C SER A 654 8.34 -45.52 -12.85
N ILE A 655 7.42 -45.49 -13.82
CA ILE A 655 5.98 -45.55 -13.57
C ILE A 655 5.61 -46.92 -13.00
N TYR A 656 6.26 -47.98 -13.48
CA TYR A 656 6.02 -49.33 -13.01
C TYR A 656 6.35 -49.50 -11.53
N LYS A 657 7.49 -48.96 -11.07
CA LYS A 657 7.84 -48.95 -9.63
C LYS A 657 6.82 -48.18 -8.80
N ALA A 658 6.34 -47.04 -9.29
CA ALA A 658 5.32 -46.26 -8.62
C ALA A 658 3.98 -47.02 -8.46
N ILE A 659 3.59 -47.78 -9.49
CA ILE A 659 2.39 -48.64 -9.44
C ILE A 659 2.62 -49.82 -8.49
N LEU A 660 3.78 -50.49 -8.57
CA LEU A 660 4.14 -51.62 -7.72
C LEU A 660 4.18 -51.27 -6.22
N GLU A 661 4.63 -50.06 -5.87
CA GLU A 661 4.60 -49.57 -4.49
C GLU A 661 3.17 -49.42 -3.95
N GLN A 662 2.20 -49.20 -4.82
CA GLN A 662 0.78 -49.10 -4.49
C GLN A 662 0.02 -50.42 -4.76
N SER A 663 0.72 -51.55 -4.84
CA SER A 663 0.13 -52.85 -5.19
C SER A 663 -1.04 -53.26 -4.31
N ASP A 664 -0.92 -53.10 -2.99
CA ASP A 664 -1.98 -53.39 -2.02
C ASP A 664 -3.17 -52.42 -2.18
N SER A 665 -2.89 -51.12 -2.35
CA SER A 665 -3.91 -50.07 -2.52
C SER A 665 -4.70 -50.21 -3.83
N LEU A 666 -4.06 -50.75 -4.88
CA LEU A 666 -4.65 -50.94 -6.20
C LEU A 666 -5.19 -52.37 -6.41
N PHE A 667 -5.08 -53.24 -5.40
CA PHE A 667 -5.48 -54.65 -5.48
C PHE A 667 -4.93 -55.34 -6.73
N LEU A 668 -3.63 -55.14 -7.01
CA LEU A 668 -3.00 -55.73 -8.19
C LEU A 668 -2.99 -57.26 -8.08
N THR A 669 -3.45 -57.94 -9.14
CA THR A 669 -3.35 -59.40 -9.18
C THR A 669 -1.90 -59.85 -9.32
N ARG A 670 -1.61 -61.09 -8.93
CA ARG A 670 -0.25 -61.67 -9.06
C ARG A 670 0.29 -61.56 -10.49
N GLY A 671 -0.55 -61.85 -11.50
CA GLY A 671 -0.15 -61.71 -12.91
C GLY A 671 0.15 -60.26 -13.31
N GLN A 672 -0.58 -59.27 -12.77
CA GLN A 672 -0.28 -57.85 -13.01
C GLN A 672 1.03 -57.43 -12.36
N ILE A 673 1.31 -57.88 -11.13
CA ILE A 673 2.58 -57.61 -10.43
C ILE A 673 3.74 -58.19 -11.24
N GLU A 674 3.64 -59.45 -11.68
CA GLU A 674 4.66 -60.10 -12.50
C GLU A 674 4.88 -59.38 -13.85
N ASN A 675 3.81 -58.91 -14.49
CA ASN A 675 3.91 -58.13 -15.73
C ASN A 675 4.56 -56.76 -15.52
N LEU A 676 4.20 -56.05 -14.45
CA LEU A 676 4.77 -54.74 -14.10
C LEU A 676 6.24 -54.86 -13.70
N GLN A 677 6.62 -55.92 -12.97
CA GLN A 677 8.03 -56.21 -12.65
C GLN A 677 8.86 -56.52 -13.90
N ARG A 678 8.29 -57.27 -14.86
CA ARG A 678 8.94 -57.52 -16.15
C ARG A 678 9.11 -56.23 -16.97
N ALA A 679 8.07 -55.39 -17.03
CA ALA A 679 8.12 -54.10 -17.70
C ALA A 679 9.13 -53.14 -17.05
N ASP A 680 9.18 -53.10 -15.71
CA ASP A 680 10.16 -52.31 -14.97
C ASP A 680 11.59 -52.79 -15.21
N SER A 681 11.79 -54.11 -15.25
CA SER A 681 13.11 -54.71 -15.49
C SER A 681 13.61 -54.38 -16.90
N ALA A 682 12.74 -54.49 -17.91
CA ALA A 682 13.06 -54.11 -19.29
C ALA A 682 13.38 -52.61 -19.41
N PHE A 683 12.55 -51.75 -18.80
CA PHE A 683 12.77 -50.30 -18.79
C PHE A 683 14.06 -49.92 -18.05
N SER A 684 14.26 -50.45 -16.85
CA SER A 684 15.47 -50.21 -16.04
C SER A 684 16.73 -50.65 -16.78
N SER A 685 16.68 -51.78 -17.49
CA SER A 685 17.78 -52.24 -18.35
C SER A 685 18.08 -51.26 -19.49
N GLN A 686 17.05 -50.79 -20.20
CA GLN A 686 17.23 -49.82 -21.29
C GLN A 686 17.77 -48.48 -20.78
N VAL A 687 17.31 -48.00 -19.62
CA VAL A 687 17.80 -46.77 -18.99
C VAL A 687 19.25 -46.92 -18.53
N ARG A 688 19.63 -48.06 -17.95
CA ARG A 688 21.04 -48.35 -17.62
C ARG A 688 21.93 -48.39 -18.87
N ALA A 689 21.45 -48.97 -19.96
CA ALA A 689 22.18 -49.00 -21.23
C ALA A 689 22.46 -47.59 -21.81
N LEU A 690 21.71 -46.56 -21.38
CA LEU A 690 22.00 -45.16 -21.70
C LEU A 690 23.03 -44.54 -20.72
N TYR A 691 22.81 -44.69 -19.41
CA TYR A 691 23.57 -43.94 -18.40
C TYR A 691 24.86 -44.60 -17.92
N VAL A 692 25.02 -45.92 -18.05
CA VAL A 692 26.27 -46.61 -17.71
C VAL A 692 27.41 -46.17 -18.66
N PRO A 693 27.23 -46.19 -20.00
CA PRO A 693 28.25 -45.68 -20.92
C PRO A 693 28.56 -44.19 -20.70
N LEU A 694 27.56 -43.37 -20.34
CA LEU A 694 27.80 -41.97 -19.98
C LEU A 694 28.68 -41.85 -18.72
N GLY A 695 28.40 -42.67 -17.70
CA GLY A 695 29.21 -42.72 -16.48
C GLY A 695 30.66 -43.11 -16.75
N GLU A 696 30.88 -44.15 -17.57
CA GLU A 696 32.21 -44.58 -18.02
C GLU A 696 32.93 -43.48 -18.80
N TYR A 697 32.26 -42.86 -19.76
CA TYR A 697 32.79 -41.75 -20.54
C TYR A 697 33.22 -40.58 -19.64
N LEU A 698 32.35 -40.12 -18.74
CA LEU A 698 32.64 -39.03 -17.82
C LEU A 698 33.74 -39.39 -16.79
N ALA A 699 33.86 -40.66 -16.39
CA ALA A 699 34.93 -41.12 -15.50
C ALA A 699 36.32 -41.02 -16.13
N THR A 700 36.43 -40.97 -17.46
CA THR A 700 37.71 -40.69 -18.15
C THR A 700 38.06 -39.20 -18.22
N ARG A 701 37.10 -38.28 -17.97
CA ARG A 701 37.24 -36.82 -18.17
C ARG A 701 37.34 -35.99 -16.88
N GLY A 702 38.48 -35.34 -16.67
CA GLY A 702 38.79 -34.62 -15.42
C GLY A 702 37.95 -33.37 -15.14
N GLU A 703 37.42 -32.73 -16.18
CA GLU A 703 36.78 -31.42 -16.08
C GLU A 703 35.52 -31.32 -16.96
N PRO A 704 34.54 -30.49 -16.58
CA PRO A 704 33.33 -30.25 -17.37
C PRO A 704 33.66 -29.46 -18.64
N GLY A 705 33.54 -30.11 -19.81
CA GLY A 705 33.69 -29.49 -21.13
C GLY A 705 32.44 -29.57 -22.00
N LYS A 706 32.53 -29.03 -23.21
CA LYS A 706 31.41 -29.03 -24.17
C LYS A 706 31.03 -30.45 -24.61
N ALA A 707 32.00 -31.32 -24.88
CA ALA A 707 31.74 -32.68 -25.32
C ALA A 707 31.07 -33.53 -24.21
N GLU A 708 31.48 -33.32 -22.96
CA GLU A 708 30.90 -33.94 -21.78
C GLU A 708 29.46 -33.49 -21.55
N LEU A 709 29.19 -32.20 -21.76
CA LEU A 709 27.84 -31.64 -21.71
C LEU A 709 26.95 -32.19 -22.83
N ASP A 710 27.41 -32.12 -24.08
CA ASP A 710 26.68 -32.59 -25.25
C ASP A 710 26.32 -34.08 -25.10
N SER A 711 27.24 -34.89 -24.55
CA SER A 711 27.02 -36.31 -24.26
C SER A 711 25.97 -36.52 -23.16
N ALA A 712 26.02 -35.75 -22.08
CA ALA A 712 25.01 -35.82 -21.02
C ALA A 712 23.62 -35.39 -21.50
N GLU A 713 23.53 -34.32 -22.29
CA GLU A 713 22.28 -33.82 -22.87
C GLU A 713 21.69 -34.79 -23.92
N ALA A 714 22.52 -35.38 -24.77
CA ALA A 714 22.10 -36.41 -25.73
C ALA A 714 21.54 -37.64 -25.01
N THR A 715 22.19 -38.07 -23.93
CA THR A 715 21.74 -39.20 -23.09
C THR A 715 20.41 -38.88 -22.40
N GLU A 716 20.26 -37.67 -21.84
CA GLU A 716 19.00 -37.21 -21.25
C GLU A 716 17.86 -37.19 -22.29
N LYS A 717 18.13 -36.72 -23.51
CA LYS A 717 17.16 -36.71 -24.61
C LYS A 717 16.72 -38.12 -25.00
N ALA A 718 17.66 -39.07 -25.05
CA ALA A 718 17.35 -40.48 -25.30
C ALA A 718 16.50 -41.08 -24.17
N TYR A 719 16.83 -40.77 -22.92
CA TYR A 719 16.05 -41.19 -21.75
C TYR A 719 14.59 -40.70 -21.83
N TRP A 720 14.35 -39.43 -22.18
CA TRP A 720 12.97 -38.91 -22.25
C TRP A 720 12.12 -39.60 -23.32
N LYS A 721 12.73 -40.02 -24.44
CA LYS A 721 12.04 -40.84 -25.45
C LYS A 721 11.61 -42.19 -24.88
N LEU A 722 12.48 -42.85 -24.10
CA LEU A 722 12.14 -44.11 -23.42
C LEU A 722 11.10 -43.92 -22.32
N PHE A 723 11.23 -42.85 -21.53
CA PHE A 723 10.33 -42.54 -20.43
C PHE A 723 8.87 -42.46 -20.92
N TRP A 724 8.63 -41.79 -22.05
CA TRP A 724 7.29 -41.58 -22.59
C TRP A 724 6.65 -42.81 -23.24
N LEU A 725 7.36 -43.95 -23.33
CA LEU A 725 6.75 -45.24 -23.69
C LEU A 725 6.06 -45.91 -22.50
N GLN A 726 6.50 -45.59 -21.27
CA GLN A 726 5.99 -46.24 -20.06
C GLN A 726 4.49 -46.07 -19.82
N PRO A 727 3.88 -44.87 -19.99
CA PRO A 727 2.47 -44.69 -19.63
C PRO A 727 1.53 -45.61 -20.40
N GLU A 728 1.75 -45.79 -21.70
CA GLU A 728 0.94 -46.66 -22.56
C GLU A 728 1.09 -48.13 -22.19
N ILE A 729 2.33 -48.55 -21.92
CA ILE A 729 2.59 -49.92 -21.50
C ILE A 729 1.98 -50.16 -20.12
N ALA A 730 2.13 -49.23 -19.18
CA ALA A 730 1.52 -49.33 -17.86
C ALA A 730 -0.02 -49.36 -17.91
N ASP A 731 -0.63 -48.62 -18.84
CA ASP A 731 -2.09 -48.57 -19.03
C ASP A 731 -2.67 -49.92 -19.48
N THR A 732 -1.93 -50.70 -20.27
CA THR A 732 -2.38 -52.05 -20.69
C THR A 732 -2.24 -53.10 -19.59
N LEU A 733 -1.45 -52.82 -18.54
CA LEU A 733 -1.18 -53.75 -17.44
C LEU A 733 -2.12 -53.57 -16.25
N VAL A 734 -2.91 -52.50 -16.21
CA VAL A 734 -3.89 -52.21 -15.16
C VAL A 734 -5.30 -52.14 -15.72
N THR A 735 -6.30 -52.41 -14.88
CA THR A 735 -7.72 -52.27 -15.27
C THR A 735 -8.13 -50.79 -15.29
N GLY A 736 -9.23 -50.47 -15.98
CA GLY A 736 -9.79 -49.11 -15.98
C GLY A 736 -10.08 -48.58 -14.57
N THR A 737 -10.58 -49.43 -13.66
CA THR A 737 -10.81 -49.07 -12.25
C THR A 737 -9.49 -48.78 -11.51
N GLN A 738 -8.45 -49.58 -11.72
CA GLN A 738 -7.13 -49.35 -11.11
C GLN A 738 -6.47 -48.06 -11.62
N LYS A 739 -6.63 -47.76 -12.92
CA LYS A 739 -6.20 -46.49 -13.53
C LYS A 739 -6.88 -45.29 -12.87
N GLU A 740 -8.19 -45.38 -12.63
CA GLU A 740 -8.95 -44.34 -11.92
C GLU A 740 -8.45 -44.12 -10.48
N LEU A 741 -7.99 -45.19 -9.82
CA LEU A 741 -7.42 -45.15 -8.48
C LEU A 741 -5.95 -44.69 -8.42
N PHE A 742 -5.27 -44.58 -9.57
CA PHE A 742 -3.88 -44.11 -9.66
C PHE A 742 -3.77 -42.83 -10.50
N PRO A 743 -3.97 -41.63 -9.88
CA PRO A 743 -4.08 -40.35 -10.58
C PRO A 743 -2.90 -40.02 -11.49
N LEU A 744 -1.70 -40.50 -11.18
CA LEU A 744 -0.49 -40.27 -11.98
C LEU A 744 -0.64 -40.84 -13.40
N LEU A 745 -1.00 -42.12 -13.52
CA LEU A 745 -1.16 -42.78 -14.83
C LEU A 745 -2.34 -42.20 -15.60
N LYS A 746 -3.45 -41.92 -14.90
CA LYS A 746 -4.63 -41.26 -15.48
C LYS A 746 -4.27 -39.89 -16.07
N ALA A 747 -3.54 -39.06 -15.32
CA ALA A 747 -3.12 -37.74 -15.79
C ALA A 747 -2.17 -37.83 -16.99
N LEU A 748 -1.20 -38.75 -16.94
CA LEU A 748 -0.24 -38.94 -18.04
C LEU A 748 -0.94 -39.40 -19.31
N THR A 749 -1.81 -40.41 -19.24
CA THR A 749 -2.52 -40.98 -20.41
C THR A 749 -3.67 -40.10 -20.91
N GLY A 750 -4.17 -39.17 -20.08
CA GLY A 750 -5.18 -38.19 -20.48
C GLY A 750 -4.66 -37.02 -21.33
N VAL A 751 -3.34 -36.92 -21.54
CA VAL A 751 -2.70 -35.94 -22.43
C VAL A 751 -2.29 -36.65 -23.73
N PRO A 752 -2.64 -36.12 -24.93
CA PRO A 752 -2.22 -36.72 -26.20
C PRO A 752 -0.69 -36.90 -26.29
N LYS A 753 -0.23 -37.98 -26.94
CA LYS A 753 1.19 -38.30 -27.12
C LYS A 753 2.00 -37.13 -27.66
N ASP A 754 1.53 -36.51 -28.73
CA ASP A 754 2.19 -35.38 -29.40
C ASP A 754 2.30 -34.14 -28.49
N SER A 755 1.40 -34.01 -27.50
CA SER A 755 1.43 -32.88 -26.54
C SER A 755 2.41 -33.09 -25.40
N ARG A 756 2.87 -34.33 -25.16
CA ARG A 756 3.75 -34.68 -24.03
C ARG A 756 5.14 -35.19 -24.43
N GLU A 757 5.39 -35.51 -25.70
CA GLU A 757 6.67 -36.04 -26.19
C GLU A 757 7.92 -35.17 -25.89
N HIS A 758 7.73 -33.87 -25.68
CA HIS A 758 8.79 -32.92 -25.32
C HIS A 758 8.74 -32.45 -23.86
N SER A 759 7.81 -32.97 -23.07
CA SER A 759 7.68 -32.64 -21.65
C SER A 759 8.68 -33.42 -20.80
N ARG A 760 9.18 -32.78 -19.73
CA ARG A 760 10.01 -33.43 -18.70
C ARG A 760 9.18 -33.62 -17.44
N PHE A 761 9.09 -34.85 -16.94
CA PHE A 761 8.25 -35.22 -15.81
C PHE A 761 8.98 -36.17 -14.85
N MET A 762 9.24 -35.74 -13.61
CA MET A 762 10.04 -36.47 -12.63
C MET A 762 9.27 -36.70 -11.33
N PHE A 763 9.41 -37.89 -10.75
CA PHE A 763 8.87 -38.29 -9.45
C PHE A 763 9.77 -39.33 -8.78
N MET A 764 9.53 -39.62 -7.49
CA MET A 764 10.44 -40.37 -6.61
C MET A 764 10.43 -41.89 -6.82
N HIS A 765 10.91 -42.41 -7.96
CA HIS A 765 11.18 -43.86 -8.17
C HIS A 765 12.29 -44.09 -9.21
N PRO A 766 13.57 -43.81 -8.88
CA PRO A 766 14.64 -43.89 -9.87
C PRO A 766 15.02 -45.33 -10.25
N VAL A 767 15.56 -45.45 -11.46
CA VAL A 767 16.33 -46.64 -11.85
C VAL A 767 17.60 -46.69 -11.01
N VAL A 768 17.96 -47.87 -10.53
CA VAL A 768 19.16 -48.12 -9.73
C VAL A 768 20.21 -48.83 -10.58
N LEU A 769 21.48 -48.65 -10.21
CA LEU A 769 22.62 -49.18 -10.96
C LEU A 769 22.61 -50.71 -11.03
N SER A 770 22.15 -51.38 -9.96
CA SER A 770 21.91 -52.82 -9.93
C SER A 770 20.53 -53.13 -9.38
N ASP A 771 19.89 -54.15 -9.95
CA ASP A 771 18.64 -54.68 -9.44
C ASP A 771 18.95 -55.43 -8.14
N ARG A 772 18.87 -54.74 -6.99
CA ARG A 772 18.83 -55.45 -5.72
C ARG A 772 17.50 -56.21 -5.64
N PRO A 773 17.48 -57.50 -5.32
CA PRO A 773 16.22 -58.17 -5.00
C PRO A 773 15.57 -57.43 -3.83
N ALA A 774 14.31 -57.03 -3.99
CA ALA A 774 13.55 -56.45 -2.90
C ALA A 774 13.49 -57.48 -1.75
N PRO A 775 13.70 -57.11 -0.48
CA PRO A 775 13.39 -58.00 0.62
C PRO A 775 11.89 -58.33 0.53
N VAL A 776 11.58 -59.62 0.46
CA VAL A 776 10.21 -60.13 0.53
C VAL A 776 9.60 -59.62 1.84
N VAL A 777 8.68 -58.66 1.74
CA VAL A 777 7.86 -58.22 2.86
C VAL A 777 6.96 -59.40 3.21
N LYS A 778 7.32 -60.16 4.26
CA LYS A 778 6.39 -61.11 4.88
C LYS A 778 5.23 -60.31 5.48
N PRO A 779 3.96 -60.71 5.26
CA PRO A 779 2.83 -60.05 5.90
C PRO A 779 2.97 -60.17 7.42
N LYS A 780 2.76 -59.07 8.14
CA LYS A 780 2.65 -59.08 9.60
C LYS A 780 1.45 -59.95 9.98
N GLY A 781 1.74 -61.19 10.40
CA GLY A 781 0.78 -62.03 11.09
C GLY A 781 0.33 -61.36 12.38
N THR A 782 -0.98 -61.31 12.55
CA THR A 782 -1.70 -61.01 13.78
C THR A 782 -1.20 -61.93 14.90
N ASN A 783 -0.31 -61.43 15.75
CA ASN A 783 -0.05 -62.05 17.06
C ASN A 783 -1.05 -61.48 18.07
N VAL A 784 -2.18 -62.18 18.19
CA VAL A 784 -2.93 -62.23 19.43
C VAL A 784 -2.22 -63.28 20.30
N GLN A 785 -1.51 -62.84 21.33
CA GLN A 785 -1.14 -63.70 22.44
C GLN A 785 -1.82 -63.16 23.69
N MET A 786 -2.75 -63.96 24.20
CA MET A 786 -3.36 -63.83 25.52
C MET A 786 -2.30 -64.14 26.57
N ASN A 787 -2.18 -63.25 27.56
CA ASN A 787 -1.47 -63.53 28.80
C ASN A 787 -2.23 -64.58 29.60
N THR A 788 -1.55 -65.67 29.96
CA THR A 788 -1.82 -66.39 31.22
C THR A 788 -0.49 -66.63 31.91
N SER A 789 -0.39 -66.07 33.11
CA SER A 789 0.72 -66.09 34.09
C SER A 789 0.98 -67.50 34.65
N PRO A 790 2.06 -67.73 35.42
CA PRO A 790 2.34 -67.06 36.72
C PRO A 790 3.32 -65.89 36.66
#